data_AF-X0J2A1-F1
#
_entry.id   AF-X0J2A1-F1
#
_cell.length_a   1.000
_cell.length_b   1.000
_cell.length_c   1.000
_cell.angle_alpha   90.00
_cell.angle_beta   90.00
_cell.angle_gamma   90.00
#
_symmetry.space_group_name_H-M   'P 1'
#
loop_
_entity.id
_entity.type
_entity.pdbx_description
1 polymer ?
#
loop_
_entity_poly.entity_id
_entity_poly.type
_entity_poly.pdbx_seq_one_letter_code
_entity_poly.pdbx_strand_id
1 'polypeptide(L)'
;MEARKKRIEALAVIDRIPVHSSTSSSNPYKTQQSVDKIRLNEDHQRSFHLEISIPDDGDRDYAYSHESPLPRSFDEDMSPSSSLIDAMEELFIDYSQTETRNTTANPKYGQLTRSSVMRNCEIRDHRPVEEDHKTSEGIMPTEPFVFTWRTPLLYYSAVVYTYTNHEPAKCPSGMKNAPMIAKWEVCRIAYHCSLSPEDVPLKYLSQWKDQDVFWKDLKQHNCFRDKAFPAKCNREVWDQGHGQNPNEERAVEYKANLRFCNPDRKPKLELEIPVLGKSSRLRRKFGSNRFIELQLLFDDGCATILKNKDERRALARWLVQEHHPFLSQTWVACYIEEIRSKKGKSSSVAPKITGKRVVLFGEHVVGLNIGSTMSARASQINHPSALTSVDSFCDRYDVLDWLLQLDSNADQPYIKLFHRISLGSITMPFIMFAGLSKTTPTVMLMENSIRHIHTDIESPNGTPMNDGIGRISHLLLSEVRDIMGLDFLPTAIQARIGGAKGLWMMDSTPYPPDERWIEIYPSQRKWECNWSDPAHRILEVVSVSSYRGPAFLNLQFIPILEERAIDRKLMRTTLCERIDKHIRNDLGNAKAAMEIPEAFRKWIHETSSPTFVDSQDSTSWFVGGLPADWPKTMSFLADGGFEPRRLEFLNSLMFSHQKKRWEQMETKLHIRIAKSTSALMAIDFQRVLAPNEVQLCFSPAFDDGQQTLDDLGGFDVLVGRCPAHLPSDIQKVKAVFKPELRHFKNVIVFSSLGDEPLANKLSGGDYDGDKAWVCWDPDIVDNFKSTDVPSPHTFKEYFQPNTQTLGSLASRYGKPHYLDMFLEEAFDFHLSPSYMGTCTGYKESLAYHEGSIGNETVVKLSMLLSALVDQEKSGFEFDENIWCRIKEEQCGGKLFLKAPAYKTDDFTALATSNHIIDYLKLAIHQRIHDGIREFSNYRTDSGIGYDKPTLSAIGTILRTKQIR
;
A
#
# COMPACT_ATOMS: atom_id res chain seq x y z
N MET A 1 -2.51 -10.29 48.04
CA MET A 1 -3.90 -10.14 47.52
C MET A 1 -4.76 -9.22 48.39
N GLU A 2 -4.42 -9.02 49.66
CA GLU A 2 -5.02 -8.13 50.67
C GLU A 2 -5.71 -6.86 50.13
N ALA A 3 -5.04 -6.10 49.27
CA ALA A 3 -5.56 -4.84 48.73
C ALA A 3 -6.87 -5.00 47.93
N ARG A 4 -7.12 -6.16 47.31
CA ARG A 4 -8.35 -6.45 46.57
C ARG A 4 -9.53 -6.79 47.50
N LYS A 5 -9.26 -7.24 48.74
CA LYS A 5 -10.28 -7.53 49.76
C LYS A 5 -10.80 -6.24 50.41
N LYS A 6 -9.88 -5.35 50.82
CA LYS A 6 -10.21 -4.06 51.47
C LYS A 6 -10.97 -3.05 50.59
N ARG A 7 -11.10 -3.28 49.28
CA ARG A 7 -11.82 -2.37 48.36
C ARG A 7 -13.30 -2.76 48.15
N ILE A 8 -13.74 -3.91 48.66
CA ILE A 8 -15.13 -4.40 48.55
C ILE A 8 -15.95 -4.01 49.79
N GLU A 9 -15.31 -3.86 50.95
CA GLU A 9 -15.95 -3.56 52.24
C GLU A 9 -16.28 -2.06 52.46
N ALA A 10 -16.17 -1.23 51.43
CA ALA A 10 -16.18 0.24 51.53
C ALA A 10 -17.30 0.97 50.73
N LEU A 11 -18.30 0.24 50.21
CA LEU A 11 -19.38 0.79 49.37
C LEU A 11 -20.79 0.35 49.82
N ALA A 12 -21.05 0.36 51.13
CA ALA A 12 -22.39 0.18 51.70
C ALA A 12 -22.59 1.16 52.87
N VAL A 13 -23.84 1.65 53.04
CA VAL A 13 -24.21 2.82 53.88
C VAL A 13 -23.60 4.10 53.30
N ILE A 14 -24.34 5.07 52.74
CA ILE A 14 -25.49 5.90 53.22
C ILE A 14 -26.44 6.09 52.00
N ASP A 15 -27.78 6.19 52.06
CA ASP A 15 -28.65 6.94 52.99
C ASP A 15 -30.05 6.30 53.28
N ARG A 16 -30.94 7.04 53.95
CA ARG A 16 -32.05 6.59 54.83
C ARG A 16 -33.48 6.62 54.22
N ILE A 17 -34.29 5.58 54.55
CA ILE A 17 -35.65 5.56 55.22
C ILE A 17 -36.63 6.73 54.92
N PRO A 18 -37.98 6.56 54.68
CA PRO A 18 -38.96 5.63 55.33
C PRO A 18 -39.91 4.82 54.38
N VAL A 19 -40.48 3.63 54.67
CA VAL A 19 -41.49 3.10 55.67
C VAL A 19 -42.95 2.97 55.12
N HIS A 20 -43.64 1.87 55.50
CA HIS A 20 -45.04 1.41 55.28
C HIS A 20 -45.29 0.34 54.18
N SER A 21 -46.09 -0.73 54.36
CA SER A 21 -46.49 -1.50 55.57
C SER A 21 -47.30 -2.79 55.24
N SER A 22 -47.03 -3.90 55.94
CA SER A 22 -47.86 -5.15 56.06
C SER A 22 -48.00 -6.04 54.79
N THR A 23 -48.30 -7.35 54.79
CA THR A 23 -48.83 -8.33 55.82
C THR A 23 -48.20 -9.75 55.72
N SER A 24 -48.34 -10.55 56.81
CA SER A 24 -48.37 -12.05 57.02
C SER A 24 -48.17 -13.09 55.88
N SER A 25 -47.74 -14.36 56.11
CA SER A 25 -47.08 -15.05 57.25
C SER A 25 -46.72 -16.55 56.94
N SER A 26 -45.82 -17.14 57.75
CA SER A 26 -45.76 -18.55 58.23
C SER A 26 -45.63 -19.79 57.27
N ASN A 27 -44.44 -20.43 57.26
CA ASN A 27 -44.07 -21.79 57.80
C ASN A 27 -44.94 -23.07 57.54
N PRO A 28 -44.47 -24.34 57.78
CA PRO A 28 -43.13 -24.86 58.18
C PRO A 28 -42.67 -26.20 57.49
N TYR A 29 -41.64 -26.87 58.07
CA TYR A 29 -41.06 -28.23 57.80
C TYR A 29 -40.08 -28.38 56.61
N LYS A 30 -38.84 -28.92 56.65
CA LYS A 30 -37.90 -29.51 57.67
C LYS A 30 -37.64 -31.03 57.59
N THR A 31 -36.37 -31.41 57.34
CA THR A 31 -35.73 -32.77 57.45
C THR A 31 -36.29 -33.86 56.51
N GLN A 32 -35.55 -34.89 56.06
CA GLN A 32 -34.17 -35.41 56.33
C GLN A 32 -33.62 -36.03 55.01
N GLN A 33 -32.45 -36.68 54.80
CA GLN A 33 -31.39 -37.24 55.67
C GLN A 33 -30.00 -37.19 54.96
N SER A 34 -29.19 -38.26 55.03
CA SER A 34 -27.83 -38.41 54.47
C SER A 34 -27.46 -39.90 54.32
N VAL A 35 -26.34 -40.22 53.64
CA VAL A 35 -25.28 -41.20 54.04
C VAL A 35 -24.20 -41.30 52.93
N ASP A 36 -22.93 -41.44 53.36
CA ASP A 36 -21.73 -41.51 52.52
C ASP A 36 -21.28 -42.95 52.11
N LYS A 37 -20.17 -43.00 51.35
CA LYS A 37 -19.17 -44.10 51.19
C LYS A 37 -19.39 -45.15 50.07
N ILE A 38 -18.35 -45.82 49.54
CA ILE A 38 -16.96 -45.45 49.14
C ILE A 38 -16.32 -46.66 48.40
N ARG A 39 -15.46 -46.40 47.39
CA ARG A 39 -14.48 -47.33 46.75
C ARG A 39 -14.94 -48.56 45.93
N LEU A 40 -14.37 -48.64 44.71
CA LEU A 40 -13.45 -49.68 44.19
C LEU A 40 -13.63 -51.14 44.67
N ASN A 41 -13.58 -52.17 43.80
CA ASN A 41 -12.44 -52.43 42.91
C ASN A 41 -12.79 -53.26 41.64
N GLU A 42 -11.77 -53.60 40.82
CA GLU A 42 -11.86 -54.49 39.65
C GLU A 42 -12.14 -55.97 40.03
N ASP A 43 -12.68 -56.79 39.10
CA ASP A 43 -11.85 -57.74 38.31
C ASP A 43 -12.62 -58.45 37.15
N HIS A 44 -11.91 -59.22 36.32
CA HIS A 44 -12.38 -59.89 35.08
C HIS A 44 -13.16 -61.21 35.27
N GLN A 45 -14.00 -61.59 34.28
CA GLN A 45 -13.82 -62.81 33.45
C GLN A 45 -15.00 -63.15 32.50
N ARG A 46 -14.70 -63.97 31.45
CA ARG A 46 -15.61 -64.82 30.61
C ARG A 46 -16.52 -64.15 29.55
N SER A 47 -16.92 -64.79 28.44
CA SER A 47 -16.25 -65.75 27.49
C SER A 47 -17.24 -66.25 26.40
N PHE A 48 -16.72 -66.60 25.21
CA PHE A 48 -17.20 -67.58 24.19
C PHE A 48 -17.72 -67.11 22.80
N HIS A 49 -16.99 -67.54 21.76
CA HIS A 49 -17.39 -68.16 20.47
C HIS A 49 -18.37 -67.44 19.48
N LEU A 50 -18.38 -67.72 18.15
CA LEU A 50 -17.76 -68.80 17.34
C LEU A 50 -17.45 -68.32 15.88
N GLU A 51 -16.30 -68.73 15.29
CA GLU A 51 -15.98 -69.07 13.86
C GLU A 51 -16.48 -68.19 12.65
N ILE A 52 -15.95 -68.19 11.40
CA ILE A 52 -14.73 -68.61 10.64
C ILE A 52 -14.78 -67.78 9.30
N SER A 53 -13.72 -67.36 8.57
CA SER A 53 -12.53 -68.07 8.04
C SER A 53 -11.41 -67.09 7.66
N ILE A 54 -10.18 -67.60 7.55
CA ILE A 54 -9.02 -67.03 6.81
C ILE A 54 -8.74 -67.97 5.58
N PRO A 55 -7.65 -67.96 4.77
CA PRO A 55 -6.26 -67.48 4.99
C PRO A 55 -5.66 -66.71 3.76
N ASP A 56 -4.35 -66.44 3.58
CA ASP A 56 -3.12 -66.92 4.25
C ASP A 56 -1.92 -65.94 4.20
N ASP A 57 -0.90 -66.23 5.01
CA ASP A 57 0.55 -65.84 5.06
C ASP A 57 1.14 -64.74 4.13
N GLY A 58 2.21 -64.00 4.50
CA GLY A 58 3.17 -64.03 5.63
C GLY A 58 4.40 -63.16 5.26
N ASP A 59 5.45 -62.87 6.05
CA ASP A 59 5.87 -63.16 7.43
C ASP A 59 7.03 -62.16 7.81
N ARG A 60 7.32 -61.91 9.11
CA ARG A 60 8.53 -61.24 9.70
C ARG A 60 8.72 -59.71 9.55
N ASP A 61 9.30 -58.97 10.52
CA ASP A 61 9.64 -59.26 11.94
C ASP A 61 9.95 -57.98 12.77
N TYR A 62 9.83 -58.08 14.12
CA TYR A 62 10.51 -57.33 15.21
C TYR A 62 10.65 -55.76 15.14
N ALA A 63 10.00 -54.95 16.01
CA ALA A 63 10.25 -54.68 17.46
C ALA A 63 11.23 -53.52 17.77
N TYR A 64 11.27 -52.81 18.92
CA TYR A 64 10.47 -52.70 20.18
C TYR A 64 10.64 -51.19 20.61
N SER A 65 9.60 -50.34 20.72
CA SER A 65 8.90 -49.93 21.97
C SER A 65 9.27 -48.58 22.65
N HIS A 66 8.29 -48.08 23.43
CA HIS A 66 8.34 -47.17 24.60
C HIS A 66 8.20 -45.63 24.46
N GLU A 67 7.02 -45.16 24.89
CA GLU A 67 6.72 -43.87 25.55
C GLU A 67 7.42 -43.81 26.94
N SER A 68 7.50 -42.71 27.71
CA SER A 68 6.89 -41.35 27.71
C SER A 68 7.94 -40.34 28.30
N PRO A 69 7.67 -39.07 28.73
CA PRO A 69 6.40 -38.35 28.95
C PRO A 69 6.31 -36.89 28.39
N LEU A 70 5.12 -36.30 28.52
CA LEU A 70 4.85 -34.86 28.38
C LEU A 70 5.44 -34.04 29.53
N PRO A 71 5.90 -32.80 29.24
CA PRO A 71 5.69 -31.70 30.17
C PRO A 71 5.29 -30.37 29.51
N ARG A 72 4.12 -29.86 29.92
CA ARG A 72 3.72 -28.44 30.07
C ARG A 72 3.82 -27.47 28.87
N SER A 73 2.72 -26.73 28.69
CA SER A 73 2.64 -25.50 27.91
C SER A 73 3.67 -24.46 28.33
N PHE A 74 4.30 -23.83 27.34
CA PHE A 74 4.94 -22.52 27.46
C PHE A 74 4.17 -21.55 26.57
N ASP A 75 3.90 -20.34 27.08
CA ASP A 75 3.27 -19.27 26.34
C ASP A 75 4.33 -18.55 25.48
N GLU A 76 4.13 -18.44 24.17
CA GLU A 76 5.02 -17.72 23.25
C GLU A 76 4.36 -16.41 22.76
N ASP A 77 4.73 -15.28 23.37
CA ASP A 77 4.28 -13.93 22.98
C ASP A 77 4.87 -13.49 21.63
N MET A 78 4.27 -13.95 20.53
CA MET A 78 4.62 -13.56 19.17
C MET A 78 4.03 -12.19 18.79
N SER A 79 4.84 -11.12 18.87
CA SER A 79 4.42 -9.75 18.57
C SER A 79 4.99 -9.20 17.23
N PRO A 80 4.20 -9.02 16.16
CA PRO A 80 4.68 -8.52 14.87
C PRO A 80 4.84 -6.98 14.80
N SER A 81 5.80 -6.49 14.00
CA SER A 81 6.34 -5.11 14.10
C SER A 81 6.33 -4.29 12.79
N SER A 82 6.33 -2.96 12.97
CA SER A 82 6.69 -1.82 12.07
C SER A 82 6.21 -1.75 10.61
N SER A 83 6.43 -2.79 9.79
CA SER A 83 6.87 -2.70 8.37
C SER A 83 5.99 -1.94 7.36
N LEU A 84 4.78 -1.50 7.74
CA LEU A 84 3.91 -0.67 6.92
C LEU A 84 4.07 0.84 7.18
N ILE A 85 4.53 1.24 8.37
CA ILE A 85 4.72 2.65 8.75
C ILE A 85 5.96 3.22 8.04
N ASP A 86 7.06 2.45 8.01
CA ASP A 86 8.28 2.77 7.27
C ASP A 86 8.03 3.10 5.78
N ALA A 87 7.02 2.47 5.18
CA ALA A 87 6.61 2.67 3.79
C ALA A 87 5.67 3.89 3.58
N MET A 88 5.14 4.47 4.65
CA MET A 88 4.42 5.75 4.61
C MET A 88 5.37 6.93 4.85
N GLU A 89 6.40 6.74 5.67
CA GLU A 89 7.37 7.79 5.99
C GLU A 89 8.41 8.01 4.87
N GLU A 90 8.77 6.96 4.13
CA GLU A 90 9.58 7.10 2.90
C GLU A 90 8.95 8.04 1.86
N LEU A 91 7.61 8.13 1.78
CA LEU A 91 6.92 8.99 0.82
C LEU A 91 7.20 10.47 1.07
N PHE A 92 6.99 10.93 2.30
CA PHE A 92 7.04 12.35 2.62
C PHE A 92 8.47 12.89 2.62
N ILE A 93 9.44 12.06 3.01
CA ILE A 93 10.86 12.40 2.95
C ILE A 93 11.32 12.48 1.49
N ASP A 94 10.90 11.55 0.61
CA ASP A 94 11.27 11.62 -0.81
C ASP A 94 10.64 12.80 -1.55
N TYR A 95 9.42 13.24 -1.19
CA TYR A 95 8.90 14.52 -1.69
C TYR A 95 9.73 15.70 -1.17
N SER A 96 9.97 15.77 0.14
CA SER A 96 10.56 16.93 0.81
C SER A 96 12.01 17.20 0.37
N GLN A 97 12.76 16.17 0.00
CA GLN A 97 14.15 16.27 -0.49
C GLN A 97 14.28 16.73 -1.96
N THR A 98 13.20 16.84 -2.74
CA THR A 98 13.34 17.10 -4.20
C THR A 98 13.75 18.53 -4.59
N GLU A 99 13.78 19.49 -3.66
CA GLU A 99 14.17 20.89 -3.95
C GLU A 99 15.67 21.17 -3.76
N THR A 100 16.39 20.41 -2.93
CA THR A 100 17.71 20.79 -2.39
C THR A 100 18.89 20.71 -3.36
N ARG A 101 18.65 20.43 -4.66
CA ARG A 101 19.72 20.31 -5.69
C ARG A 101 19.61 21.27 -6.89
N ASN A 102 18.55 22.07 -6.99
CA ASN A 102 18.41 23.04 -8.10
C ASN A 102 19.01 24.43 -7.80
N THR A 103 19.53 24.66 -6.58
CA THR A 103 19.93 26.00 -6.10
C THR A 103 21.42 26.33 -6.17
N THR A 104 22.23 25.54 -6.89
CA THR A 104 23.68 25.81 -7.10
C THR A 104 24.02 26.06 -8.57
N ALA A 105 23.49 27.16 -9.12
CA ALA A 105 23.97 27.78 -10.36
C ALA A 105 24.38 29.25 -10.05
N ASN A 106 25.49 29.71 -10.63
CA ASN A 106 26.16 30.94 -10.20
C ASN A 106 25.39 32.23 -10.54
N PRO A 107 25.29 33.22 -9.62
CA PRO A 107 24.62 34.48 -9.89
C PRO A 107 25.52 35.47 -10.65
N LYS A 108 25.22 35.70 -11.93
CA LYS A 108 25.67 36.89 -12.68
C LYS A 108 24.60 37.36 -13.66
N TYR A 109 23.88 38.42 -13.32
CA TYR A 109 24.00 39.73 -14.00
C TYR A 109 23.30 40.80 -13.14
N GLY A 110 23.75 42.05 -13.26
CA GLY A 110 23.35 43.14 -12.36
C GLY A 110 22.19 44.00 -12.84
N GLN A 111 21.64 44.74 -11.88
CA GLN A 111 20.94 46.04 -11.99
C GLN A 111 20.79 46.66 -13.39
N LEU A 112 19.57 47.12 -13.71
CA LEU A 112 19.34 48.54 -14.02
C LEU A 112 17.85 48.94 -13.87
N THR A 113 17.60 50.24 -13.84
CA THR A 113 16.40 50.91 -13.29
C THR A 113 15.22 51.08 -14.26
N ARG A 114 14.03 51.33 -13.69
CA ARG A 114 12.88 51.98 -14.38
C ARG A 114 13.33 53.23 -15.18
N SER A 115 12.79 53.47 -16.38
CA SER A 115 11.91 54.63 -16.66
C SER A 115 11.30 54.69 -18.09
N SER A 116 10.02 55.10 -18.15
CA SER A 116 9.30 55.93 -19.14
C SER A 116 9.75 56.15 -20.62
N VAL A 117 8.80 55.86 -21.55
CA VAL A 117 8.24 56.79 -22.59
C VAL A 117 9.09 57.28 -23.80
N MET A 118 8.67 56.90 -25.03
CA MET A 118 8.75 57.56 -26.38
C MET A 118 10.11 58.15 -26.89
N ARG A 119 10.44 58.31 -28.19
CA ARG A 119 9.67 58.41 -29.46
C ARG A 119 10.59 58.27 -30.71
N ASN A 120 10.09 57.67 -31.81
CA ASN A 120 10.33 57.91 -33.26
C ASN A 120 11.75 58.04 -33.93
N CYS A 121 11.71 57.88 -35.27
CA CYS A 121 12.73 58.09 -36.32
C CYS A 121 13.85 57.01 -36.38
N GLU A 122 14.17 56.28 -37.46
CA GLU A 122 14.01 56.31 -38.95
C GLU A 122 15.40 56.38 -39.65
N ILE A 123 15.44 55.99 -40.95
CA ILE A 123 16.48 56.27 -41.97
C ILE A 123 17.67 55.26 -42.11
N ARG A 124 17.53 54.35 -43.11
CA ARG A 124 18.53 53.93 -44.14
C ARG A 124 19.83 53.17 -43.74
N ASP A 125 20.51 52.39 -44.59
CA ASP A 125 20.23 51.93 -45.98
C ASP A 125 20.97 50.60 -46.36
N HIS A 126 20.68 50.13 -47.59
CA HIS A 126 21.49 49.27 -48.48
C HIS A 126 21.55 47.73 -48.36
N ARG A 127 21.40 47.09 -49.54
CA ARG A 127 21.64 45.67 -49.89
C ARG A 127 23.12 45.46 -50.32
N PRO A 128 23.59 44.22 -50.58
CA PRO A 128 23.47 43.59 -51.92
C PRO A 128 22.59 42.30 -51.96
N VAL A 129 21.81 41.98 -53.02
CA VAL A 129 22.15 41.32 -54.33
C VAL A 129 22.39 39.81 -54.14
N GLU A 130 21.41 38.92 -54.39
CA GLU A 130 21.03 38.24 -55.68
C GLU A 130 21.93 37.01 -55.96
N GLU A 131 21.60 35.98 -56.77
CA GLU A 131 20.68 35.82 -57.91
C GLU A 131 19.95 34.44 -57.90
N ASP A 132 18.98 34.20 -58.80
CA ASP A 132 19.00 32.98 -59.64
C ASP A 132 17.77 32.02 -59.64
N HIS A 133 16.63 32.47 -60.19
CA HIS A 133 15.59 31.78 -61.03
C HIS A 133 15.64 30.24 -61.42
N LYS A 134 14.60 29.55 -61.99
CA LYS A 134 13.39 29.96 -62.80
C LYS A 134 12.26 28.87 -62.95
N THR A 135 10.99 29.31 -62.92
CA THR A 135 9.76 28.95 -63.73
C THR A 135 9.34 27.53 -64.18
N SER A 136 8.05 27.18 -63.91
CA SER A 136 6.92 26.86 -64.86
C SER A 136 5.70 26.37 -64.04
N GLU A 137 4.43 26.79 -64.17
CA GLU A 137 3.45 26.90 -65.29
C GLU A 137 2.99 25.54 -65.88
N GLY A 138 1.70 25.17 -65.96
CA GLY A 138 0.43 25.81 -65.53
C GLY A 138 -0.84 24.97 -65.93
N ILE A 139 -2.04 25.57 -65.89
CA ILE A 139 -3.39 25.12 -66.40
C ILE A 139 -4.45 24.61 -65.38
N MET A 140 -5.68 25.11 -65.58
CA MET A 140 -7.03 24.84 -65.00
C MET A 140 -8.07 25.12 -66.13
N PRO A 141 -9.43 24.98 -66.01
CA PRO A 141 -10.28 24.49 -64.90
C PRO A 141 -11.37 23.45 -65.33
N THR A 142 -12.18 22.94 -64.39
CA THR A 142 -13.68 22.92 -64.45
C THR A 142 -14.29 22.36 -63.15
N GLU A 143 -15.52 22.77 -62.83
CA GLU A 143 -16.28 22.51 -61.59
C GLU A 143 -17.55 21.64 -61.88
N PRO A 144 -18.37 21.15 -60.90
CA PRO A 144 -18.47 21.57 -59.49
C PRO A 144 -18.72 20.49 -58.39
N PHE A 145 -18.73 20.97 -57.14
CA PHE A 145 -19.36 20.42 -55.91
C PHE A 145 -19.06 18.98 -55.43
N VAL A 146 -18.31 18.89 -54.33
CA VAL A 146 -18.79 18.37 -53.01
C VAL A 146 -17.96 19.05 -51.90
N PHE A 147 -18.56 19.27 -50.72
CA PHE A 147 -17.96 20.04 -49.62
C PHE A 147 -17.26 19.12 -48.61
N THR A 148 -15.95 19.28 -48.41
CA THR A 148 -15.19 18.64 -47.30
C THR A 148 -14.22 19.63 -46.67
N TRP A 149 -14.22 19.72 -45.34
CA TRP A 149 -13.45 20.73 -44.60
C TRP A 149 -11.94 20.51 -44.67
N ARG A 150 -11.19 21.57 -44.98
CA ARG A 150 -9.74 21.68 -44.80
C ARG A 150 -9.42 22.84 -43.87
N THR A 151 -8.53 22.61 -42.90
CA THR A 151 -7.38 23.46 -42.44
C THR A 151 -7.10 23.24 -40.94
N PRO A 152 -5.86 23.46 -40.45
CA PRO A 152 -4.57 23.56 -41.13
C PRO A 152 -3.50 22.64 -40.51
N LEU A 153 -3.27 21.45 -41.08
CA LEU A 153 -2.10 20.62 -40.79
C LEU A 153 -0.93 21.02 -41.71
N LEU A 154 0.16 21.58 -41.16
CA LEU A 154 1.45 21.65 -41.88
C LEU A 154 2.73 21.85 -41.03
N TYR A 155 2.64 21.87 -39.69
CA TYR A 155 3.84 21.87 -38.80
C TYR A 155 3.79 20.83 -37.66
N TYR A 156 2.62 20.28 -37.36
CA TYR A 156 2.40 19.32 -36.26
C TYR A 156 2.80 17.87 -36.57
N SER A 157 3.15 17.53 -37.82
CA SER A 157 3.43 16.15 -38.23
C SER A 157 4.80 15.64 -37.81
N ALA A 158 5.82 16.51 -37.73
CA ALA A 158 7.23 16.09 -37.59
C ALA A 158 7.52 15.27 -36.33
N VAL A 159 6.96 15.67 -35.18
CA VAL A 159 7.12 14.95 -33.91
C VAL A 159 6.29 13.66 -33.90
N VAL A 160 5.06 13.68 -34.41
CA VAL A 160 4.19 12.49 -34.41
C VAL A 160 4.71 11.39 -35.34
N TYR A 161 5.22 11.76 -36.53
CA TYR A 161 5.75 10.81 -37.53
C TYR A 161 6.97 10.01 -37.08
N THR A 162 7.70 10.43 -36.03
CA THR A 162 8.81 9.63 -35.46
C THR A 162 8.33 8.59 -34.45
N TYR A 163 7.18 8.81 -33.80
CA TYR A 163 6.53 7.85 -32.90
C TYR A 163 5.64 6.83 -33.65
N THR A 164 4.91 7.23 -34.70
CA THR A 164 3.89 6.38 -35.35
C THR A 164 4.42 5.40 -36.41
N ASN A 165 5.62 5.60 -36.95
CA ASN A 165 6.16 4.81 -38.08
C ASN A 165 6.89 3.51 -37.67
N HIS A 166 6.34 2.75 -36.73
CA HIS A 166 6.67 1.32 -36.58
C HIS A 166 5.45 0.50 -36.18
N GLU A 167 5.27 -0.61 -36.90
CA GLU A 167 4.46 -1.72 -36.40
C GLU A 167 5.06 -2.19 -35.05
N PRO A 168 4.26 -2.31 -33.98
CA PRO A 168 4.75 -2.84 -32.72
C PRO A 168 5.18 -4.31 -32.88
N ALA A 169 6.36 -4.62 -32.33
CA ALA A 169 7.12 -5.82 -32.69
C ALA A 169 6.31 -7.12 -32.53
N LYS A 170 6.12 -7.81 -33.64
CA LYS A 170 5.26 -8.99 -33.74
C LYS A 170 5.92 -10.18 -33.05
N CYS A 171 5.09 -11.04 -32.46
CA CYS A 171 5.54 -12.31 -31.92
C CYS A 171 6.07 -13.22 -33.06
N PRO A 172 7.13 -14.03 -32.85
CA PRO A 172 7.58 -15.02 -33.83
C PRO A 172 6.42 -15.78 -34.46
N SER A 173 6.43 -15.92 -35.80
CA SER A 173 5.26 -16.42 -36.54
C SER A 173 4.82 -17.84 -36.14
N GLY A 174 5.75 -18.68 -35.68
CA GLY A 174 5.50 -20.02 -35.13
C GLY A 174 5.13 -20.06 -33.64
N MET A 175 5.01 -18.92 -32.96
CA MET A 175 4.64 -18.80 -31.54
C MET A 175 3.24 -18.21 -31.30
N LYS A 176 2.42 -17.98 -32.33
CA LYS A 176 1.06 -17.41 -32.20
C LYS A 176 0.21 -18.13 -31.13
N ASN A 177 0.28 -19.47 -31.08
CA ASN A 177 -0.51 -20.32 -30.18
C ASN A 177 0.23 -20.65 -28.86
N ALA A 178 1.37 -20.00 -28.56
CA ALA A 178 2.11 -20.22 -27.33
C ALA A 178 1.43 -19.54 -26.11
N PRO A 179 1.58 -20.08 -24.89
CA PRO A 179 1.20 -19.42 -23.66
C PRO A 179 1.87 -18.05 -23.48
N MET A 180 1.20 -17.13 -22.79
CA MET A 180 1.67 -15.74 -22.62
C MET A 180 3.09 -15.68 -22.01
N ILE A 181 3.36 -16.49 -20.99
CA ILE A 181 4.67 -16.54 -20.33
C ILE A 181 5.80 -16.90 -21.30
N ALA A 182 5.59 -17.87 -22.20
CA ALA A 182 6.59 -18.31 -23.17
C ALA A 182 6.85 -17.24 -24.24
N LYS A 183 5.79 -16.55 -24.70
CA LYS A 183 5.90 -15.40 -25.62
C LYS A 183 6.68 -14.25 -24.98
N TRP A 184 6.31 -13.89 -23.75
CA TRP A 184 6.93 -12.82 -22.98
C TRP A 184 8.42 -13.06 -22.74
N GLU A 185 8.77 -14.27 -22.32
CA GLU A 185 10.15 -14.67 -22.02
C GLU A 185 11.02 -14.71 -23.30
N VAL A 186 10.51 -15.22 -24.42
CA VAL A 186 11.21 -15.12 -25.72
C VAL A 186 11.44 -13.67 -26.13
N CYS A 187 10.43 -12.80 -26.03
CA CYS A 187 10.59 -11.38 -26.36
C CYS A 187 11.58 -10.67 -25.41
N ARG A 188 11.58 -10.98 -24.10
CA ARG A 188 12.56 -10.40 -23.15
C ARG A 188 13.98 -10.86 -23.49
N ILE A 189 14.18 -12.13 -23.83
CA ILE A 189 15.49 -12.66 -24.25
C ILE A 189 15.91 -12.03 -25.58
N ALA A 190 15.01 -11.88 -26.56
CA ALA A 190 15.30 -11.23 -27.85
C ALA A 190 15.74 -9.77 -27.68
N TYR A 191 15.01 -8.96 -26.92
CA TYR A 191 15.39 -7.57 -26.66
C TYR A 191 16.69 -7.45 -25.86
N HIS A 192 16.93 -8.31 -24.87
CA HIS A 192 18.20 -8.36 -24.14
C HIS A 192 19.38 -8.73 -25.05
N CYS A 193 19.13 -9.59 -26.05
CA CYS A 193 20.10 -10.00 -27.06
C CYS A 193 20.23 -9.02 -28.25
N SER A 194 19.57 -7.86 -28.21
CA SER A 194 19.47 -6.89 -29.30
C SER A 194 19.01 -7.51 -30.64
N LEU A 195 17.97 -8.33 -30.58
CA LEU A 195 17.30 -8.95 -31.74
C LEU A 195 15.87 -8.42 -31.87
N SER A 196 15.40 -8.25 -33.12
CA SER A 196 13.96 -8.17 -33.39
C SER A 196 13.34 -9.55 -33.13
N PRO A 197 12.22 -9.65 -32.39
CA PRO A 197 11.51 -10.92 -32.24
C PRO A 197 11.01 -11.51 -33.57
N GLU A 198 10.78 -10.68 -34.58
CA GLU A 198 10.27 -11.10 -35.89
C GLU A 198 11.28 -11.93 -36.70
N ASP A 199 12.57 -11.59 -36.56
CA ASP A 199 13.69 -12.22 -37.27
C ASP A 199 14.12 -13.58 -36.67
N VAL A 200 13.47 -14.03 -35.59
CA VAL A 200 13.81 -15.29 -34.90
C VAL A 200 12.78 -16.37 -35.25
N PRO A 201 13.10 -17.35 -36.11
CA PRO A 201 12.15 -18.34 -36.62
C PRO A 201 11.82 -19.47 -35.63
N LEU A 202 11.27 -19.11 -34.46
CA LEU A 202 10.87 -20.05 -33.42
C LEU A 202 9.48 -20.66 -33.67
N LYS A 203 9.34 -21.93 -33.32
CA LYS A 203 8.06 -22.64 -33.17
C LYS A 203 7.89 -23.06 -31.72
N TYR A 204 6.70 -22.89 -31.14
CA TYR A 204 6.43 -23.37 -29.79
C TYR A 204 6.41 -24.91 -29.75
N LEU A 205 7.15 -25.49 -28.80
CA LEU A 205 7.19 -26.94 -28.56
C LEU A 205 6.46 -27.26 -27.25
N SER A 206 5.67 -28.33 -27.23
CA SER A 206 4.93 -28.75 -26.02
C SER A 206 5.83 -29.13 -24.84
N GLN A 207 7.09 -29.52 -25.12
CA GLN A 207 8.12 -29.76 -24.10
C GLN A 207 8.54 -28.50 -23.33
N TRP A 208 8.30 -27.30 -23.88
CA TRP A 208 8.56 -26.02 -23.22
C TRP A 208 7.60 -25.70 -22.07
N LYS A 209 6.75 -26.65 -21.65
CA LYS A 209 6.17 -26.59 -20.30
C LYS A 209 7.25 -26.67 -19.22
N ASP A 210 8.30 -27.47 -19.41
CA ASP A 210 9.45 -27.43 -18.50
C ASP A 210 10.35 -26.23 -18.82
N GLN A 211 10.59 -25.41 -17.80
CA GLN A 211 11.40 -24.19 -17.90
C GLN A 211 12.85 -24.49 -18.33
N ASP A 212 13.48 -25.49 -17.74
CA ASP A 212 14.91 -25.77 -17.97
C ASP A 212 15.13 -26.38 -19.37
N VAL A 213 14.13 -27.08 -19.92
CA VAL A 213 14.10 -27.47 -21.35
C VAL A 213 13.98 -26.24 -22.25
N PHE A 214 13.03 -25.33 -22.02
CA PHE A 214 12.88 -24.10 -22.80
C PHE A 214 14.18 -23.25 -22.80
N TRP A 215 14.79 -23.06 -21.63
CA TRP A 215 16.04 -22.29 -21.50
C TRP A 215 17.25 -22.98 -22.14
N LYS A 216 17.25 -24.31 -22.22
CA LYS A 216 18.28 -25.09 -22.94
C LYS A 216 18.10 -24.98 -24.45
N ASP A 217 16.89 -25.20 -24.96
CA ASP A 217 16.57 -25.16 -26.39
C ASP A 217 16.89 -23.78 -26.99
N LEU A 218 16.51 -22.70 -26.30
CA LEU A 218 16.84 -21.33 -26.75
C LEU A 218 18.35 -21.07 -26.78
N LYS A 219 19.13 -21.54 -25.81
CA LYS A 219 20.61 -21.38 -25.80
C LYS A 219 21.29 -22.15 -26.92
N GLN A 220 20.68 -23.23 -27.41
CA GLN A 220 21.18 -24.01 -28.55
C GLN A 220 20.74 -23.43 -29.91
N HIS A 221 19.76 -22.53 -29.93
CA HIS A 221 19.24 -21.93 -31.15
C HIS A 221 20.21 -20.89 -31.76
N ASN A 222 20.43 -20.97 -33.08
CA ASN A 222 21.46 -20.23 -33.80
C ASN A 222 21.47 -18.71 -33.56
N CYS A 223 20.31 -18.06 -33.36
CA CYS A 223 20.20 -16.62 -33.14
C CYS A 223 20.67 -16.16 -31.75
N PHE A 224 20.65 -17.04 -30.75
CA PHE A 224 20.96 -16.75 -29.34
C PHE A 224 22.27 -17.38 -28.87
N ARG A 225 22.85 -18.26 -29.69
CA ARG A 225 24.15 -18.90 -29.44
C ARG A 225 25.21 -17.83 -29.08
N ASP A 226 26.02 -18.14 -28.09
CA ASP A 226 27.12 -17.31 -27.57
C ASP A 226 26.70 -15.93 -27.00
N LYS A 227 25.39 -15.65 -26.84
CA LYS A 227 24.88 -14.43 -26.19
C LYS A 227 24.58 -14.65 -24.70
N ALA A 228 24.73 -13.58 -23.91
CA ALA A 228 24.29 -13.55 -22.51
C ALA A 228 22.77 -13.37 -22.42
N PHE A 229 22.10 -14.25 -21.67
CA PHE A 229 20.67 -14.20 -21.43
C PHE A 229 20.36 -13.34 -20.18
N PRO A 230 19.16 -12.74 -20.08
CA PRO A 230 18.68 -12.14 -18.84
C PRO A 230 18.45 -13.21 -17.76
N ALA A 231 18.15 -12.80 -16.53
CA ALA A 231 17.72 -13.75 -15.50
C ALA A 231 16.38 -14.42 -15.86
N LYS A 232 16.23 -15.69 -15.46
CA LYS A 232 14.98 -16.45 -15.60
C LYS A 232 13.97 -16.07 -14.51
N CYS A 233 12.68 -16.13 -14.83
CA CYS A 233 11.63 -16.04 -13.80
C CYS A 233 11.67 -17.25 -12.86
N ASN A 234 11.03 -17.13 -11.70
CA ASN A 234 10.88 -18.23 -10.75
C ASN A 234 10.07 -19.37 -11.37
N ARG A 235 10.34 -20.62 -10.99
CA ARG A 235 9.64 -21.80 -11.49
C ARG A 235 8.15 -21.76 -11.17
N GLU A 236 7.77 -21.27 -9.98
CA GLU A 236 6.35 -21.04 -9.61
C GLU A 236 5.64 -20.13 -10.62
N VAL A 237 6.28 -19.01 -11.00
CA VAL A 237 5.76 -18.04 -11.98
C VAL A 237 5.65 -18.68 -13.37
N TRP A 238 6.61 -19.51 -13.75
CA TRP A 238 6.62 -20.19 -15.04
C TRP A 238 5.49 -21.23 -15.15
N ASP A 239 5.30 -22.02 -14.09
CA ASP A 239 4.31 -23.10 -14.04
C ASP A 239 2.88 -22.52 -13.97
N GLN A 240 2.62 -21.51 -13.13
CA GLN A 240 1.34 -20.75 -13.14
C GLN A 240 1.15 -19.94 -14.44
N GLY A 241 2.24 -19.52 -15.11
CA GLY A 241 2.17 -18.92 -16.45
C GLY A 241 1.70 -19.88 -17.54
N HIS A 242 1.81 -21.19 -17.31
CA HIS A 242 1.32 -22.26 -18.19
C HIS A 242 -0.04 -22.83 -17.74
N GLY A 243 -0.34 -22.84 -16.43
CA GLY A 243 -1.60 -23.31 -15.85
C GLY A 243 -2.61 -22.19 -15.66
N GLN A 244 -3.66 -22.12 -16.50
CA GLN A 244 -4.73 -21.13 -16.32
C GLN A 244 -5.77 -21.59 -15.30
N ASN A 245 -5.62 -21.18 -14.05
CA ASN A 245 -6.62 -21.36 -13.00
C ASN A 245 -7.27 -20.01 -12.64
N PRO A 246 -8.54 -19.74 -12.99
CA PRO A 246 -9.15 -18.42 -12.81
C PRO A 246 -9.44 -18.06 -11.34
N ASN A 247 -9.36 -19.03 -10.43
CA ASN A 247 -9.74 -18.88 -9.03
C ASN A 247 -8.55 -18.61 -8.07
N GLU A 248 -7.31 -18.51 -8.56
CA GLU A 248 -6.14 -18.34 -7.70
C GLU A 248 -6.04 -16.93 -7.09
N GLU A 249 -5.62 -16.87 -5.81
CA GLU A 249 -5.37 -15.61 -5.11
C GLU A 249 -4.21 -14.84 -5.76
N ARG A 250 -3.21 -15.56 -6.26
CA ARG A 250 -2.04 -15.02 -6.95
C ARG A 250 -2.23 -15.12 -8.47
N ALA A 251 -1.54 -14.25 -9.20
CA ALA A 251 -1.56 -14.21 -10.65
C ALA A 251 -0.22 -13.70 -11.21
N VAL A 252 0.13 -14.14 -12.42
CA VAL A 252 1.31 -13.64 -13.13
C VAL A 252 1.08 -12.20 -13.57
N GLU A 253 1.92 -11.29 -13.09
CA GLU A 253 1.94 -9.88 -13.46
C GLU A 253 2.98 -9.65 -14.57
N TYR A 254 2.52 -9.17 -15.72
CA TYR A 254 3.34 -8.79 -16.87
C TYR A 254 3.52 -7.27 -16.91
N LYS A 255 4.78 -6.79 -16.90
CA LYS A 255 5.14 -5.37 -16.77
C LYS A 255 6.16 -4.93 -17.80
N ALA A 256 5.82 -3.92 -18.59
CA ALA A 256 6.70 -3.34 -19.60
C ALA A 256 7.03 -1.89 -19.25
N ASN A 257 8.24 -1.46 -19.53
CA ASN A 257 8.73 -0.10 -19.30
C ASN A 257 9.00 0.56 -20.66
N LEU A 258 8.41 1.73 -20.89
CA LEU A 258 8.58 2.52 -22.11
C LEU A 258 9.31 3.83 -21.75
N ARG A 259 10.61 3.90 -22.06
CA ARG A 259 11.46 5.03 -21.70
C ARG A 259 11.53 6.09 -22.79
N PHE A 260 11.22 7.33 -22.44
CA PHE A 260 11.37 8.53 -23.25
C PHE A 260 12.64 9.26 -22.81
N CYS A 261 13.77 9.00 -23.50
CA CYS A 261 15.10 9.47 -23.10
C CYS A 261 15.59 10.72 -23.85
N ASN A 262 15.02 11.01 -25.03
CA ASN A 262 15.34 12.18 -25.85
C ASN A 262 14.17 12.42 -26.82
N PRO A 263 13.66 13.66 -26.99
CA PRO A 263 12.50 13.93 -27.84
C PRO A 263 12.66 13.50 -29.32
N ASP A 264 13.88 13.52 -29.84
CA ASP A 264 14.22 13.16 -31.22
C ASP A 264 14.45 11.64 -31.40
N ARG A 265 14.41 10.85 -30.32
CA ARG A 265 14.66 9.41 -30.35
C ARG A 265 13.41 8.60 -29.99
N LYS A 266 13.19 7.53 -30.76
CA LYS A 266 12.13 6.55 -30.52
C LYS A 266 12.22 6.01 -29.07
N PRO A 267 11.08 5.88 -28.37
CA PRO A 267 11.08 5.43 -26.98
C PRO A 267 11.45 3.96 -26.89
N LYS A 268 12.16 3.58 -25.82
CA LYS A 268 12.69 2.23 -25.65
C LYS A 268 11.75 1.36 -24.82
N LEU A 269 11.25 0.28 -25.42
CA LEU A 269 10.50 -0.77 -24.71
C LEU A 269 11.46 -1.75 -24.01
N GLU A 270 11.21 -2.03 -22.74
CA GLU A 270 11.91 -3.03 -21.93
C GLU A 270 10.88 -3.90 -21.21
N LEU A 271 11.06 -5.23 -21.22
CA LEU A 271 10.14 -6.15 -20.53
C LEU A 271 10.73 -6.58 -19.20
N GLU A 272 9.98 -6.45 -18.11
CA GLU A 272 10.40 -6.93 -16.80
C GLU A 272 10.32 -8.47 -16.71
N ILE A 273 10.91 -9.03 -15.64
CA ILE A 273 10.76 -10.44 -15.29
C ILE A 273 9.36 -10.60 -14.67
N PRO A 274 8.49 -11.50 -15.17
CA PRO A 274 7.18 -11.73 -14.58
C PRO A 274 7.27 -12.17 -13.12
N VAL A 275 6.29 -11.75 -12.33
CA VAL A 275 6.20 -12.04 -10.88
C VAL A 275 4.79 -12.47 -10.50
N LEU A 276 4.66 -13.23 -9.41
CA LEU A 276 3.37 -13.64 -8.86
C LEU A 276 2.94 -12.72 -7.73
N GLY A 277 1.94 -11.87 -8.00
CA GLY A 277 1.32 -10.97 -7.02
C GLY A 277 -0.17 -11.24 -6.84
N LYS A 278 -0.80 -10.58 -5.86
CA LYS A 278 -2.24 -10.77 -5.56
C LYS A 278 -3.12 -10.30 -6.73
N SER A 279 -4.04 -11.16 -7.13
CA SER A 279 -4.99 -10.96 -8.23
C SER A 279 -6.07 -9.92 -7.89
N SER A 280 -6.85 -9.53 -8.89
CA SER A 280 -7.90 -8.51 -8.82
C SER A 280 -9.19 -8.94 -9.48
N ARG A 281 -10.30 -8.23 -9.21
CA ARG A 281 -11.63 -8.60 -9.73
C ARG A 281 -11.63 -8.73 -11.26
N LEU A 282 -11.06 -7.75 -11.96
CA LEU A 282 -10.95 -7.80 -13.43
C LEU A 282 -10.04 -8.95 -13.91
N ARG A 283 -8.88 -9.17 -13.25
CA ARG A 283 -7.96 -10.28 -13.59
C ARG A 283 -8.59 -11.66 -13.34
N ARG A 284 -9.40 -11.82 -12.28
CA ARG A 284 -10.19 -13.03 -11.99
C ARG A 284 -11.33 -13.24 -13.00
N LYS A 285 -12.06 -12.16 -13.36
CA LYS A 285 -13.23 -12.24 -14.25
C LYS A 285 -12.86 -12.52 -15.71
N PHE A 286 -11.90 -11.78 -16.26
CA PHE A 286 -11.54 -11.82 -17.68
C PHE A 286 -10.23 -12.58 -17.97
N GLY A 287 -9.51 -13.01 -16.93
CA GLY A 287 -8.27 -13.77 -17.02
C GLY A 287 -7.02 -12.88 -17.00
N SER A 288 -6.11 -13.14 -16.05
CA SER A 288 -4.90 -12.36 -15.80
C SER A 288 -3.99 -12.16 -17.03
N ASN A 289 -3.99 -13.12 -17.95
CA ASN A 289 -3.23 -13.08 -19.21
C ASN A 289 -3.74 -12.03 -20.22
N ARG A 290 -4.90 -11.40 -19.98
CA ARG A 290 -5.44 -10.28 -20.78
C ARG A 290 -5.05 -8.90 -20.25
N PHE A 291 -4.17 -8.80 -19.24
CA PHE A 291 -3.83 -7.53 -18.58
C PHE A 291 -2.31 -7.32 -18.41
N ILE A 292 -1.76 -6.34 -19.14
CA ILE A 292 -0.36 -5.86 -19.01
C ILE A 292 -0.34 -4.50 -18.32
N GLU A 293 0.67 -4.26 -17.48
CA GLU A 293 0.98 -2.94 -16.92
C GLU A 293 2.13 -2.30 -17.71
N LEU A 294 1.89 -1.14 -18.34
CA LEU A 294 2.87 -0.36 -19.10
C LEU A 294 3.30 0.86 -18.28
N GLN A 295 4.58 0.94 -17.92
CA GLN A 295 5.17 2.08 -17.23
C GLN A 295 5.74 3.06 -18.26
N LEU A 296 5.09 4.22 -18.43
CA LEU A 296 5.62 5.34 -19.20
C LEU A 296 6.65 6.07 -18.32
N LEU A 297 7.90 6.13 -18.75
CA LEU A 297 9.03 6.65 -17.98
C LEU A 297 9.72 7.79 -18.73
N PHE A 298 9.62 9.02 -18.22
CA PHE A 298 10.13 10.23 -18.86
C PHE A 298 11.38 10.73 -18.17
N ASP A 299 12.51 10.79 -18.89
CA ASP A 299 13.72 11.46 -18.42
C ASP A 299 13.52 12.98 -18.42
N ASP A 300 14.37 13.73 -17.71
CA ASP A 300 14.19 15.18 -17.46
C ASP A 300 14.00 16.01 -18.75
N GLY A 301 14.65 15.62 -19.86
CA GLY A 301 14.51 16.27 -21.17
C GLY A 301 13.25 15.91 -21.97
N CYS A 302 12.48 14.90 -21.56
CA CYS A 302 11.18 14.52 -22.14
C CYS A 302 10.00 14.87 -21.23
N ALA A 303 10.23 15.26 -19.98
CA ALA A 303 9.19 15.70 -19.05
C ALA A 303 8.42 16.96 -19.50
N THR A 304 8.91 17.67 -20.52
CA THR A 304 8.19 18.75 -21.23
C THR A 304 6.92 18.27 -21.94
N ILE A 305 6.88 17.03 -22.42
CA ILE A 305 5.72 16.41 -23.09
C ILE A 305 4.49 16.43 -22.18
N LEU A 306 4.67 16.25 -20.86
CA LEU A 306 3.59 16.28 -19.87
C LEU A 306 3.15 17.71 -19.50
N LYS A 307 3.94 18.73 -19.87
CA LYS A 307 3.65 20.15 -19.62
C LYS A 307 2.99 20.84 -20.82
N ASN A 308 3.35 20.46 -22.04
CA ASN A 308 2.67 20.96 -23.24
C ASN A 308 1.31 20.27 -23.40
N LYS A 309 0.20 21.03 -23.34
CA LYS A 309 -1.16 20.50 -23.40
C LYS A 309 -1.46 19.81 -24.74
N ASP A 310 -0.84 20.23 -25.84
CA ASP A 310 -1.05 19.61 -27.16
C ASP A 310 -0.31 18.27 -27.28
N GLU A 311 0.96 18.20 -26.83
CA GLU A 311 1.75 16.96 -26.82
C GLU A 311 1.17 15.93 -25.84
N ARG A 312 0.77 16.37 -24.64
CA ARG A 312 0.12 15.53 -23.64
C ARG A 312 -1.20 14.95 -24.14
N ARG A 313 -2.03 15.76 -24.81
CA ARG A 313 -3.29 15.30 -25.40
C ARG A 313 -3.07 14.38 -26.61
N ALA A 314 -2.03 14.60 -27.41
CA ALA A 314 -1.64 13.68 -28.47
C ALA A 314 -1.19 12.32 -27.90
N LEU A 315 -0.45 12.30 -26.79
CA LEU A 315 -0.09 11.08 -26.06
C LEU A 315 -1.32 10.39 -25.46
N ALA A 316 -2.25 11.13 -24.84
CA ALA A 316 -3.52 10.59 -24.35
C ALA A 316 -4.31 9.90 -25.47
N ARG A 317 -4.43 10.57 -26.63
CA ARG A 317 -5.10 10.01 -27.82
C ARG A 317 -4.41 8.75 -28.33
N TRP A 318 -3.09 8.76 -28.45
CA TRP A 318 -2.32 7.59 -28.90
C TRP A 318 -2.47 6.39 -27.96
N LEU A 319 -2.58 6.60 -26.64
CA LEU A 319 -2.84 5.51 -25.69
C LEU A 319 -4.27 4.96 -25.77
N VAL A 320 -5.26 5.80 -26.09
CA VAL A 320 -6.68 5.49 -25.96
C VAL A 320 -7.34 5.06 -27.27
N GLN A 321 -7.08 5.76 -28.38
CA GLN A 321 -7.75 5.54 -29.66
C GLN A 321 -7.01 4.56 -30.58
N GLU A 322 -5.68 4.45 -30.45
CA GLU A 322 -4.93 3.46 -31.22
C GLU A 322 -5.02 2.07 -30.57
N HIS A 323 -5.09 1.04 -31.40
CA HIS A 323 -4.93 -0.34 -30.97
C HIS A 323 -3.45 -0.74 -31.09
N HIS A 324 -2.90 -1.43 -30.10
CA HIS A 324 -1.48 -1.77 -30.03
C HIS A 324 -1.23 -3.29 -30.14
N PRO A 325 -0.96 -3.84 -31.34
CA PRO A 325 -0.64 -5.26 -31.49
C PRO A 325 0.65 -5.69 -30.77
N PHE A 326 0.58 -6.63 -29.82
CA PHE A 326 1.77 -7.15 -29.13
C PHE A 326 1.53 -8.59 -28.63
N LEU A 327 2.55 -9.46 -28.71
CA LEU A 327 2.49 -10.88 -28.32
C LEU A 327 1.34 -11.70 -28.97
N SER A 328 0.96 -11.31 -30.20
CA SER A 328 -0.21 -11.85 -30.94
C SER A 328 -1.56 -11.61 -30.25
N GLN A 329 -1.70 -10.51 -29.52
CA GLN A 329 -2.96 -9.94 -29.05
C GLN A 329 -3.03 -8.45 -29.44
N THR A 330 -4.23 -7.89 -29.45
CA THR A 330 -4.47 -6.46 -29.66
C THR A 330 -4.71 -5.79 -28.31
N TRP A 331 -3.87 -4.83 -27.93
CA TRP A 331 -3.92 -4.17 -26.63
C TRP A 331 -4.51 -2.76 -26.73
N VAL A 332 -5.34 -2.38 -25.77
CA VAL A 332 -5.93 -1.04 -25.64
C VAL A 332 -5.80 -0.54 -24.21
N ALA A 333 -5.62 0.77 -24.01
CA ALA A 333 -5.55 1.32 -22.66
C ALA A 333 -6.94 1.41 -22.01
N CYS A 334 -7.04 0.99 -20.76
CA CYS A 334 -8.28 1.04 -19.97
C CYS A 334 -8.17 1.94 -18.73
N TYR A 335 -6.96 2.19 -18.23
CA TYR A 335 -6.73 3.02 -17.05
C TYR A 335 -5.31 3.59 -17.02
N ILE A 336 -5.11 4.72 -16.31
CA ILE A 336 -3.80 5.33 -16.06
C ILE A 336 -3.74 5.93 -14.64
N GLU A 337 -2.55 5.89 -14.03
CA GLU A 337 -2.25 6.45 -12.70
C GLU A 337 -0.76 6.82 -12.59
N GLU A 338 -0.37 7.50 -11.52
CA GLU A 338 1.03 7.91 -11.29
C GLU A 338 1.89 6.78 -10.69
N ILE A 339 3.13 6.62 -11.17
CA ILE A 339 4.08 5.66 -10.60
C ILE A 339 4.77 6.32 -9.41
N ARG A 340 4.42 5.85 -8.21
CA ARG A 340 5.19 6.14 -7.00
C ARG A 340 6.53 5.41 -7.09
N SER A 341 7.60 6.18 -7.32
CA SER A 341 8.96 5.66 -7.50
C SER A 341 9.45 4.92 -6.26
N LYS A 342 9.76 3.63 -6.40
CA LYS A 342 10.56 2.89 -5.41
C LYS A 342 12.03 3.01 -5.81
N LYS A 343 12.82 3.76 -5.05
CA LYS A 343 14.27 3.87 -5.29
C LYS A 343 14.94 2.50 -5.25
N GLY A 344 15.60 2.13 -6.35
CA GLY A 344 16.54 1.01 -6.37
C GLY A 344 17.76 1.30 -5.48
N LYS A 345 18.37 0.24 -4.94
CA LYS A 345 19.57 0.34 -4.09
C LYS A 345 20.83 0.65 -4.94
N SER A 346 21.00 1.90 -5.37
CA SER A 346 22.24 2.35 -6.04
C SER A 346 22.59 3.81 -5.74
N SER A 347 23.80 4.03 -5.23
CA SER A 347 24.35 5.34 -4.89
C SER A 347 25.09 5.99 -6.08
N SER A 348 24.40 6.76 -6.91
CA SER A 348 24.99 7.73 -7.85
C SER A 348 23.91 8.66 -8.44
N VAL A 349 24.32 9.62 -9.28
CA VAL A 349 23.42 10.60 -9.91
C VAL A 349 22.64 9.94 -11.06
N ALA A 350 21.38 9.59 -10.80
CA ALA A 350 20.40 9.20 -11.81
C ALA A 350 19.40 10.35 -12.11
N PRO A 351 18.92 10.50 -13.36
CA PRO A 351 17.92 11.52 -13.72
C PRO A 351 16.58 11.31 -13.01
N LYS A 352 15.76 12.37 -12.90
CA LYS A 352 14.50 12.34 -12.14
C LYS A 352 13.36 11.80 -13.00
N ILE A 353 13.41 10.50 -13.28
CA ILE A 353 12.40 9.79 -14.10
C ILE A 353 11.00 10.03 -13.53
N THR A 354 10.15 10.73 -14.28
CA THR A 354 8.72 10.88 -13.99
C THR A 354 7.99 9.67 -14.58
N GLY A 355 7.08 9.05 -13.82
CA GLY A 355 6.47 7.78 -14.22
C GLY A 355 4.93 7.80 -14.17
N LYS A 356 4.28 7.22 -15.19
CA LYS A 356 2.82 6.98 -15.23
C LYS A 356 2.56 5.52 -15.60
N ARG A 357 1.71 4.80 -14.85
CA ARG A 357 1.33 3.40 -15.08
C ARG A 357 0.03 3.39 -15.88
N VAL A 358 0.08 2.82 -17.08
CA VAL A 358 -1.10 2.51 -17.90
C VAL A 358 -1.43 1.03 -17.73
N VAL A 359 -2.71 0.68 -17.61
CA VAL A 359 -3.18 -0.70 -17.66
C VAL A 359 -3.79 -0.96 -19.02
N LEU A 360 -3.21 -1.94 -19.72
CA LEU A 360 -3.61 -2.38 -21.06
C LEU A 360 -4.45 -3.67 -20.96
N PHE A 361 -5.51 -3.74 -21.74
CA PHE A 361 -6.36 -4.93 -21.90
C PHE A 361 -6.21 -5.55 -23.29
N GLY A 362 -6.13 -6.88 -23.37
CA GLY A 362 -6.04 -7.63 -24.62
C GLY A 362 -7.42 -8.04 -25.15
N GLU A 363 -7.99 -7.27 -26.08
CA GLU A 363 -9.35 -7.47 -26.62
C GLU A 363 -9.47 -8.78 -27.43
N HIS A 364 -8.45 -9.10 -28.21
CA HIS A 364 -8.39 -10.32 -29.02
C HIS A 364 -7.41 -11.33 -28.44
N VAL A 365 -7.90 -12.52 -28.08
CA VAL A 365 -7.06 -13.66 -27.66
C VAL A 365 -7.37 -14.88 -28.52
N VAL A 366 -6.47 -15.18 -29.47
CA VAL A 366 -6.57 -16.39 -30.29
C VAL A 366 -6.39 -17.63 -29.42
N GLY A 367 -7.41 -18.51 -29.39
CA GLY A 367 -7.29 -19.86 -28.82
C GLY A 367 -7.43 -19.98 -27.30
N LEU A 368 -8.24 -19.13 -26.66
CA LEU A 368 -8.54 -19.21 -25.21
C LEU A 368 -10.06 -19.41 -24.99
N ASN A 369 -10.45 -20.61 -24.58
CA ASN A 369 -11.86 -20.98 -24.39
C ASN A 369 -12.48 -20.35 -23.12
N ILE A 370 -13.06 -19.16 -23.23
CA ILE A 370 -13.98 -18.61 -22.22
C ILE A 370 -15.41 -19.03 -22.59
N GLY A 371 -15.71 -20.33 -22.45
CA GLY A 371 -16.91 -20.93 -23.06
C GLY A 371 -17.41 -22.22 -22.42
N SER A 372 -17.69 -22.22 -21.11
CA SER A 372 -18.61 -23.20 -20.45
C SER A 372 -18.95 -22.93 -18.97
N THR A 373 -18.57 -21.77 -18.40
CA THR A 373 -18.96 -21.37 -17.02
C THR A 373 -20.00 -20.24 -16.95
N MET A 374 -20.65 -19.92 -18.06
CA MET A 374 -21.88 -19.13 -18.07
C MET A 374 -23.09 -20.03 -17.73
N SER A 375 -23.53 -19.98 -16.48
CA SER A 375 -24.82 -20.47 -15.96
C SER A 375 -25.31 -21.88 -16.40
N ALA A 376 -24.77 -22.94 -15.80
CA ALA A 376 -25.45 -24.26 -15.70
C ALA A 376 -24.80 -25.23 -14.69
N ARG A 377 -24.96 -25.00 -13.37
CA ARG A 377 -24.77 -26.06 -12.34
C ARG A 377 -25.83 -26.05 -11.23
N ALA A 378 -27.08 -25.83 -11.63
CA ALA A 378 -28.21 -26.58 -11.08
C ALA A 378 -28.72 -27.52 -12.18
N SER A 379 -29.31 -28.66 -11.81
CA SER A 379 -29.93 -29.65 -12.71
C SER A 379 -29.01 -30.49 -13.62
N GLN A 380 -28.62 -31.66 -13.11
CA GLN A 380 -28.69 -32.98 -13.75
C GLN A 380 -28.05 -33.29 -15.14
N ILE A 381 -27.07 -34.22 -15.11
CA ILE A 381 -27.02 -35.52 -15.84
C ILE A 381 -26.74 -35.55 -17.38
N ASN A 382 -25.70 -36.35 -17.71
CA ASN A 382 -25.39 -37.09 -18.95
C ASN A 382 -24.65 -36.46 -20.17
N HIS A 383 -23.66 -37.25 -20.62
CA HIS A 383 -22.90 -37.29 -21.88
C HIS A 383 -22.04 -36.10 -22.35
N PRO A 384 -20.71 -36.29 -22.55
CA PRO A 384 -19.85 -35.35 -23.25
C PRO A 384 -19.82 -35.61 -24.78
N SER A 385 -19.80 -34.56 -25.59
CA SER A 385 -19.55 -34.64 -27.05
C SER A 385 -19.12 -33.28 -27.61
N ALA A 386 -18.30 -33.30 -28.67
CA ALA A 386 -17.83 -32.15 -29.46
C ALA A 386 -17.16 -30.99 -28.69
N LEU A 387 -15.82 -31.01 -28.66
CA LEU A 387 -15.02 -29.85 -28.26
C LEU A 387 -14.94 -28.85 -29.42
N THR A 388 -15.64 -27.73 -29.34
CA THR A 388 -15.59 -26.65 -30.35
C THR A 388 -15.00 -25.40 -29.71
N SER A 389 -13.91 -24.87 -30.25
CA SER A 389 -13.28 -23.64 -29.73
C SER A 389 -14.08 -22.42 -30.14
N VAL A 390 -14.53 -21.62 -29.16
CA VAL A 390 -15.21 -20.34 -29.39
C VAL A 390 -14.23 -19.23 -29.03
N ASP A 391 -13.80 -18.44 -30.01
CA ASP A 391 -13.04 -17.22 -29.76
C ASP A 391 -13.96 -16.21 -29.06
N SER A 392 -13.75 -16.03 -27.74
CA SER A 392 -14.53 -15.09 -26.94
C SER A 392 -14.07 -13.65 -27.21
N PHE A 393 -14.64 -13.03 -28.24
CA PHE A 393 -14.57 -11.58 -28.42
C PHE A 393 -15.15 -10.90 -27.18
N CYS A 394 -14.43 -9.91 -26.65
CA CYS A 394 -14.81 -9.12 -25.50
C CYS A 394 -13.91 -7.89 -25.50
N ASP A 395 -14.49 -6.72 -25.69
CA ASP A 395 -13.76 -5.47 -25.94
C ASP A 395 -13.57 -4.61 -24.67
N ARG A 396 -12.99 -3.42 -24.83
CA ARG A 396 -12.86 -2.45 -23.73
C ARG A 396 -14.19 -1.95 -23.16
N TYR A 397 -15.23 -1.85 -23.99
CA TYR A 397 -16.56 -1.41 -23.56
C TYR A 397 -17.18 -2.47 -22.63
N ASP A 398 -17.17 -3.74 -23.04
CA ASP A 398 -17.68 -4.88 -22.25
C ASP A 398 -17.08 -4.92 -20.84
N VAL A 399 -15.77 -4.72 -20.71
CA VAL A 399 -15.06 -4.78 -19.42
C VAL A 399 -15.44 -3.61 -18.51
N LEU A 400 -15.56 -2.40 -19.06
CA LEU A 400 -15.86 -1.21 -18.27
C LEU A 400 -17.35 -1.13 -17.92
N ASP A 401 -18.25 -1.54 -18.82
CA ASP A 401 -19.68 -1.62 -18.53
C ASP A 401 -20.02 -2.75 -17.57
N TRP A 402 -19.37 -3.91 -17.68
CA TRP A 402 -19.53 -4.98 -16.69
C TRP A 402 -19.18 -4.49 -15.26
N LEU A 403 -18.07 -3.76 -15.10
CA LEU A 403 -17.62 -3.26 -13.80
C LEU A 403 -18.46 -2.09 -13.28
N LEU A 404 -18.74 -1.09 -14.13
CA LEU A 404 -19.28 0.22 -13.73
C LEU A 404 -20.77 0.39 -14.02
N GLN A 405 -21.34 -0.42 -14.92
CA GLN A 405 -22.76 -0.38 -15.32
C GLN A 405 -23.13 1.04 -15.78
N LEU A 406 -22.55 1.43 -16.92
CA LEU A 406 -22.41 2.82 -17.38
C LEU A 406 -23.76 3.48 -17.61
N ASP A 407 -24.73 2.76 -18.20
CA ASP A 407 -26.11 3.23 -18.38
C ASP A 407 -26.82 3.47 -17.03
N SER A 408 -26.49 2.71 -15.97
CA SER A 408 -27.07 2.86 -14.63
C SER A 408 -26.42 3.96 -13.77
N ASN A 409 -25.29 4.51 -14.23
CA ASN A 409 -24.50 5.52 -13.53
C ASN A 409 -24.23 6.76 -14.40
N ALA A 410 -25.02 6.95 -15.46
CA ALA A 410 -24.84 8.02 -16.45
C ALA A 410 -25.02 9.44 -15.88
N ASP A 411 -25.64 9.57 -14.72
CA ASP A 411 -25.80 10.80 -13.94
C ASP A 411 -24.50 11.23 -13.24
N GLN A 412 -23.57 10.32 -12.95
CA GLN A 412 -22.35 10.63 -12.22
C GLN A 412 -21.34 11.44 -13.07
N PRO A 413 -20.54 12.33 -12.46
CA PRO A 413 -19.40 12.96 -13.11
C PRO A 413 -18.42 11.91 -13.66
N TYR A 414 -18.03 12.02 -14.93
CA TYR A 414 -17.30 10.93 -15.59
C TYR A 414 -15.94 10.65 -14.91
N ILE A 415 -15.23 11.68 -14.46
CA ILE A 415 -13.91 11.54 -13.81
C ILE A 415 -14.03 10.73 -12.50
N LYS A 416 -15.12 10.91 -11.76
CA LYS A 416 -15.44 10.16 -10.54
C LYS A 416 -15.70 8.68 -10.85
N LEU A 417 -16.24 8.35 -12.03
CA LEU A 417 -16.39 6.99 -12.55
C LEU A 417 -15.05 6.41 -13.03
N PHE A 418 -14.17 7.20 -13.65
CA PHE A 418 -12.81 6.74 -14.03
C PHE A 418 -12.05 6.24 -12.79
N HIS A 419 -12.08 7.00 -11.70
CA HIS A 419 -11.52 6.59 -10.40
C HIS A 419 -12.22 5.39 -9.72
N ARG A 420 -13.23 4.77 -10.36
CA ARG A 420 -13.80 3.48 -9.94
C ARG A 420 -13.12 2.26 -10.58
N ILE A 421 -12.34 2.46 -11.64
CA ILE A 421 -11.72 1.38 -12.42
C ILE A 421 -10.52 0.75 -11.68
N SER A 422 -9.65 1.55 -11.03
CA SER A 422 -8.42 1.03 -10.41
C SER A 422 -8.32 1.15 -8.89
N LEU A 423 -7.58 0.17 -8.35
CA LEU A 423 -7.14 0.01 -6.97
C LEU A 423 -5.67 -0.50 -6.91
N GLY A 424 -4.91 -0.24 -7.96
CA GLY A 424 -3.88 -1.15 -8.45
C GLY A 424 -2.59 -1.31 -7.63
N SER A 425 -2.09 -0.28 -6.92
CA SER A 425 -0.88 -0.42 -6.07
C SER A 425 -0.53 0.81 -5.22
N ILE A 426 -0.57 0.60 -3.89
CA ILE A 426 0.39 1.09 -2.87
C ILE A 426 0.49 2.62 -2.64
N THR A 427 0.51 3.00 -1.35
CA THR A 427 0.91 4.30 -0.79
C THR A 427 0.06 5.57 -1.03
N MET A 428 -1.26 5.43 -0.94
CA MET A 428 -2.11 6.27 -0.05
C MET A 428 -3.28 5.39 0.45
N PRO A 429 -3.55 5.27 1.76
CA PRO A 429 -4.64 4.43 2.27
C PRO A 429 -6.07 4.88 1.88
N PHE A 430 -6.25 6.19 1.77
CA PHE A 430 -7.54 6.87 1.98
C PHE A 430 -8.50 6.89 0.76
N ILE A 431 -8.05 6.56 -0.47
CA ILE A 431 -8.83 6.75 -1.71
C ILE A 431 -8.61 5.55 -2.68
N MET A 432 -9.45 5.43 -3.73
CA MET A 432 -9.45 4.47 -4.87
C MET A 432 -10.24 3.15 -4.73
N PHE A 433 -10.74 2.61 -5.88
CA PHE A 433 -11.94 1.73 -5.96
C PHE A 433 -11.90 0.54 -6.97
N ALA A 434 -12.96 -0.29 -7.02
CA ALA A 434 -12.86 -1.76 -6.96
C ALA A 434 -12.02 -2.54 -8.01
N GLY A 435 -12.04 -2.19 -9.30
CA GLY A 435 -11.77 -3.14 -10.39
C GLY A 435 -10.40 -3.85 -10.38
N LEU A 436 -9.32 -3.08 -10.22
CA LEU A 436 -7.93 -3.58 -10.30
C LEU A 436 -7.30 -3.92 -8.93
N SER A 437 -8.10 -4.10 -7.87
CA SER A 437 -7.58 -4.28 -6.51
C SER A 437 -6.83 -5.58 -6.27
N LYS A 438 -5.60 -5.47 -5.79
CA LYS A 438 -4.86 -6.60 -5.21
C LYS A 438 -5.58 -7.03 -3.92
N THR A 439 -6.35 -8.11 -4.01
CA THR A 439 -7.34 -8.53 -2.99
C THR A 439 -7.41 -10.05 -2.90
N THR A 440 -7.60 -10.55 -1.68
CA THR A 440 -7.90 -11.97 -1.43
C THR A 440 -9.41 -12.19 -1.62
N PRO A 441 -9.85 -12.97 -2.62
CA PRO A 441 -11.25 -13.35 -2.73
C PRO A 441 -11.58 -14.34 -1.59
N THR A 442 -12.74 -14.18 -0.97
CA THR A 442 -13.17 -15.03 0.16
C THR A 442 -14.51 -15.70 -0.14
N VAL A 443 -15.61 -15.24 0.47
CA VAL A 443 -16.92 -15.87 0.37
C VAL A 443 -17.76 -15.23 -0.74
N MET A 444 -18.47 -16.05 -1.52
CA MET A 444 -19.50 -15.61 -2.46
C MET A 444 -20.86 -15.57 -1.76
N LEU A 445 -21.52 -14.42 -1.77
CA LEU A 445 -22.79 -14.19 -1.10
C LEU A 445 -24.00 -14.42 -2.02
N MET A 446 -25.09 -14.90 -1.42
CA MET A 446 -26.41 -14.81 -2.03
C MET A 446 -26.90 -13.36 -1.97
N GLU A 447 -27.74 -12.95 -2.91
CA GLU A 447 -28.24 -11.58 -3.00
C GLU A 447 -29.00 -11.14 -1.75
N ASN A 448 -29.81 -12.04 -1.17
CA ASN A 448 -30.52 -11.83 0.10
C ASN A 448 -29.61 -11.75 1.35
N SER A 449 -28.34 -12.19 1.26
CA SER A 449 -27.35 -11.97 2.32
C SER A 449 -26.77 -10.55 2.31
N ILE A 450 -27.02 -9.75 1.27
CA ILE A 450 -26.49 -8.39 1.11
C ILE A 450 -27.58 -7.39 1.53
N ARG A 451 -27.45 -6.88 2.75
CA ARG A 451 -28.43 -5.97 3.37
C ARG A 451 -28.11 -4.53 2.98
N HIS A 452 -28.77 -4.04 1.94
CA HIS A 452 -28.65 -2.64 1.52
C HIS A 452 -29.37 -1.70 2.48
N ILE A 453 -28.62 -0.81 3.13
CA ILE A 453 -29.16 0.24 4.00
C ILE A 453 -29.33 1.52 3.17
N HIS A 454 -30.45 2.22 3.36
CA HIS A 454 -30.83 3.38 2.55
C HIS A 454 -30.31 4.73 3.08
N THR A 455 -29.93 4.80 4.35
CA THR A 455 -29.44 6.02 5.03
C THR A 455 -28.22 5.67 5.89
N ASP A 456 -27.26 6.57 5.95
CA ASP A 456 -26.17 6.48 6.93
C ASP A 456 -26.67 6.81 8.35
N ILE A 457 -25.84 6.54 9.35
CA ILE A 457 -26.05 6.95 10.74
C ILE A 457 -25.71 8.43 10.84
N GLU A 458 -26.70 9.30 10.68
CA GLU A 458 -26.48 10.76 10.66
C GLU A 458 -26.38 11.38 12.07
N SER A 459 -25.58 12.45 12.16
CA SER A 459 -25.54 13.37 13.30
C SER A 459 -26.81 14.25 13.35
N PRO A 460 -27.05 15.03 14.43
CA PRO A 460 -28.13 16.01 14.49
C PRO A 460 -28.11 17.06 13.36
N ASN A 461 -26.96 17.23 12.69
CA ASN A 461 -26.74 18.16 11.58
C ASN A 461 -26.81 17.50 10.19
N GLY A 462 -27.12 16.19 10.11
CA GLY A 462 -27.14 15.43 8.85
C GLY A 462 -25.76 14.95 8.37
N THR A 463 -24.72 15.02 9.19
CA THR A 463 -23.38 14.52 8.84
C THR A 463 -23.30 13.00 9.09
N PRO A 464 -22.86 12.17 8.12
CA PRO A 464 -22.65 10.75 8.35
C PRO A 464 -21.62 10.48 9.45
N MET A 465 -22.02 9.74 10.49
CA MET A 465 -21.17 9.32 11.60
C MET A 465 -20.47 7.98 11.34
N ASN A 466 -20.80 7.29 10.25
CA ASN A 466 -20.30 5.97 9.87
C ASN A 466 -19.71 5.93 8.45
N ASP A 467 -19.24 7.06 7.89
CA ASP A 467 -18.78 7.10 6.49
C ASP A 467 -17.74 6.00 6.20
N GLY A 468 -18.10 5.06 5.32
CA GLY A 468 -17.23 3.95 4.94
C GLY A 468 -17.31 2.69 5.82
N ILE A 469 -18.05 2.69 6.94
CA ILE A 469 -18.17 1.51 7.82
C ILE A 469 -19.59 0.93 7.91
N GLY A 470 -19.67 -0.39 7.90
CA GLY A 470 -20.88 -1.20 8.06
C GLY A 470 -20.64 -2.44 8.92
N ARG A 471 -21.66 -3.29 9.06
CA ARG A 471 -21.61 -4.49 9.91
C ARG A 471 -21.58 -5.79 9.10
N ILE A 472 -21.00 -6.84 9.67
CA ILE A 472 -20.87 -8.17 9.06
C ILE A 472 -21.16 -9.26 10.08
N SER A 473 -21.83 -10.35 9.66
CA SER A 473 -22.21 -11.42 10.58
C SER A 473 -21.00 -12.23 11.06
N HIS A 474 -21.08 -12.73 12.30
CA HIS A 474 -20.01 -13.53 12.91
C HIS A 474 -19.66 -14.78 12.08
N LEU A 475 -20.65 -15.47 11.51
CA LEU A 475 -20.43 -16.62 10.62
C LEU A 475 -19.60 -16.23 9.39
N LEU A 476 -19.99 -15.19 8.68
CA LEU A 476 -19.27 -14.73 7.48
C LEU A 476 -17.83 -14.31 7.81
N LEU A 477 -17.63 -13.70 8.98
CA LEU A 477 -16.31 -13.29 9.45
C LEU A 477 -15.43 -14.48 9.90
N SER A 478 -16.04 -15.56 10.40
CA SER A 478 -15.35 -16.84 10.64
C SER A 478 -14.96 -17.52 9.33
N GLU A 479 -15.84 -17.54 8.32
CA GLU A 479 -15.51 -18.08 7.00
C GLU A 479 -14.37 -17.30 6.34
N VAL A 480 -14.31 -15.97 6.53
CA VAL A 480 -13.18 -15.13 6.12
C VAL A 480 -11.90 -15.51 6.88
N ARG A 481 -11.94 -15.71 8.20
CA ARG A 481 -10.80 -16.21 8.99
C ARG A 481 -10.27 -17.53 8.42
N ASP A 482 -11.16 -18.47 8.16
CA ASP A 482 -10.82 -19.84 7.78
C ASP A 482 -10.27 -19.91 6.34
N ILE A 483 -10.81 -19.12 5.41
CA ILE A 483 -10.28 -19.00 4.04
C ILE A 483 -8.92 -18.27 4.02
N MET A 484 -8.72 -17.28 4.89
CA MET A 484 -7.48 -16.52 4.97
C MET A 484 -6.39 -17.17 5.84
N GLY A 485 -6.67 -18.31 6.49
CA GLY A 485 -5.72 -19.00 7.36
C GLY A 485 -5.28 -18.18 8.58
N LEU A 486 -6.21 -17.42 9.19
CA LEU A 486 -5.89 -16.56 10.33
C LEU A 486 -6.08 -17.29 11.67
N ASP A 487 -5.05 -17.29 12.52
CA ASP A 487 -5.07 -17.94 13.84
C ASP A 487 -6.05 -17.31 14.85
N PHE A 488 -6.58 -16.12 14.52
CA PHE A 488 -7.53 -15.36 15.34
C PHE A 488 -8.70 -14.87 14.49
N LEU A 489 -9.89 -14.76 15.09
CA LEU A 489 -11.05 -14.15 14.45
C LEU A 489 -10.86 -12.61 14.46
N PRO A 490 -10.75 -11.93 13.30
CA PRO A 490 -10.64 -10.47 13.27
C PRO A 490 -11.93 -9.82 13.78
N THR A 491 -11.79 -8.65 14.41
CA THR A 491 -12.91 -7.78 14.80
C THR A 491 -13.48 -7.02 13.61
N ALA A 492 -12.61 -6.61 12.67
CA ALA A 492 -13.01 -5.87 11.49
C ALA A 492 -12.13 -6.21 10.29
N ILE A 493 -12.70 -6.09 9.08
CA ILE A 493 -12.01 -6.32 7.81
C ILE A 493 -12.20 -5.12 6.89
N GLN A 494 -11.12 -4.67 6.25
CA GLN A 494 -11.20 -3.75 5.13
C GLN A 494 -11.37 -4.58 3.86
N ALA A 495 -12.47 -4.38 3.12
CA ALA A 495 -12.81 -5.23 1.99
C ALA A 495 -13.41 -4.44 0.81
N ARG A 496 -13.81 -5.16 -0.23
CA ARG A 496 -14.63 -4.71 -1.37
C ARG A 496 -15.70 -5.76 -1.62
N ILE A 497 -16.87 -5.34 -2.08
CA ILE A 497 -17.92 -6.23 -2.60
C ILE A 497 -18.79 -5.40 -3.56
N GLY A 498 -19.03 -5.89 -4.78
CA GLY A 498 -19.74 -5.15 -5.84
C GLY A 498 -19.27 -3.70 -5.99
N GLY A 499 -20.21 -2.75 -5.99
CA GLY A 499 -19.94 -1.30 -6.03
C GLY A 499 -19.51 -0.68 -4.69
N ALA A 500 -19.24 -1.47 -3.65
CA ALA A 500 -18.95 -0.99 -2.29
C ALA A 500 -17.46 -1.12 -1.87
N LYS A 501 -16.99 -0.12 -1.10
CA LYS A 501 -15.74 -0.11 -0.32
C LYS A 501 -16.10 0.18 1.13
N GLY A 502 -15.42 -0.48 2.06
CA GLY A 502 -15.46 -0.06 3.45
C GLY A 502 -14.58 -0.87 4.39
N LEU A 503 -14.65 -0.48 5.65
CA LEU A 503 -14.44 -1.39 6.77
C LEU A 503 -15.78 -2.08 7.09
N TRP A 504 -15.72 -3.35 7.47
CA TRP A 504 -16.84 -4.08 8.03
C TRP A 504 -16.45 -4.62 9.40
N MET A 505 -17.21 -4.24 10.43
CA MET A 505 -17.03 -4.65 11.82
C MET A 505 -18.00 -5.78 12.16
N MET A 506 -17.53 -6.75 12.95
CA MET A 506 -18.35 -7.83 13.50
C MET A 506 -19.62 -7.27 14.16
N ASP A 507 -20.80 -7.74 13.77
CA ASP A 507 -22.00 -7.44 14.55
C ASP A 507 -21.97 -8.19 15.89
N SER A 508 -22.46 -7.49 16.91
CA SER A 508 -22.35 -7.88 18.32
C SER A 508 -23.71 -8.26 18.93
N THR A 509 -24.79 -8.18 18.14
CA THR A 509 -26.15 -8.38 18.64
C THR A 509 -26.55 -9.86 18.56
N PRO A 510 -27.38 -10.37 19.50
CA PRO A 510 -27.60 -11.82 19.69
C PRO A 510 -28.62 -12.42 18.69
N TYR A 511 -28.43 -12.16 17.39
CA TYR A 511 -29.15 -12.85 16.32
C TYR A 511 -28.74 -14.33 16.22
N PRO A 512 -29.48 -15.17 15.47
CA PRO A 512 -29.08 -16.55 15.20
C PRO A 512 -27.65 -16.60 14.63
N PRO A 513 -26.74 -17.38 15.23
CA PRO A 513 -25.32 -17.36 14.88
C PRO A 513 -25.05 -17.89 13.46
N ASP A 514 -26.03 -18.59 12.88
CA ASP A 514 -25.91 -19.33 11.62
C ASP A 514 -26.29 -18.52 10.36
N GLU A 515 -26.66 -17.24 10.50
CA GLU A 515 -27.02 -16.40 9.35
C GLU A 515 -25.79 -15.71 8.73
N ARG A 516 -25.49 -16.00 7.47
CA ARG A 516 -24.46 -15.30 6.67
C ARG A 516 -25.03 -14.01 6.08
N TRP A 517 -24.59 -12.84 6.55
CA TRP A 517 -25.01 -11.54 6.01
C TRP A 517 -23.94 -10.44 6.13
N ILE A 518 -24.07 -9.40 5.30
CA ILE A 518 -23.27 -8.16 5.33
C ILE A 518 -24.18 -6.95 5.09
N GLU A 519 -23.95 -5.83 5.79
CA GLU A 519 -24.67 -4.57 5.56
C GLU A 519 -23.86 -3.64 4.64
N ILE A 520 -24.54 -2.96 3.71
CA ILE A 520 -23.92 -1.97 2.81
C ILE A 520 -24.66 -0.65 2.91
N TYR A 521 -23.95 0.37 3.43
CA TYR A 521 -24.45 1.73 3.61
C TYR A 521 -24.30 2.60 2.34
N PRO A 522 -25.02 3.74 2.23
CA PRO A 522 -24.87 4.67 1.12
C PRO A 522 -23.45 5.23 1.00
N SER A 523 -22.85 5.66 2.10
CA SER A 523 -21.45 6.08 2.18
C SER A 523 -20.48 5.03 1.60
N GLN A 524 -20.70 3.74 1.90
CA GLN A 524 -19.90 2.63 1.39
C GLN A 524 -20.12 2.36 -0.10
N ARG A 525 -21.30 2.70 -0.66
CA ARG A 525 -21.65 2.50 -2.06
C ARG A 525 -21.03 3.60 -2.93
N LYS A 526 -20.17 3.22 -3.87
CA LYS A 526 -19.35 4.16 -4.64
C LYS A 526 -19.84 4.31 -6.10
N TRP A 527 -20.64 3.36 -6.59
CA TRP A 527 -21.53 3.46 -7.76
C TRP A 527 -22.68 2.46 -7.61
N GLU A 528 -23.76 2.63 -8.38
CA GLU A 528 -24.87 1.69 -8.36
C GLU A 528 -24.51 0.41 -9.10
N CYS A 529 -24.89 -0.73 -8.53
CA CYS A 529 -24.56 -2.05 -9.04
C CYS A 529 -25.79 -2.96 -8.93
N ASN A 530 -26.09 -3.70 -10.00
CA ASN A 530 -27.24 -4.60 -10.07
C ASN A 530 -27.05 -5.95 -9.35
N TRP A 531 -25.89 -6.20 -8.72
CA TRP A 531 -25.51 -7.41 -7.97
C TRP A 531 -25.68 -8.77 -8.68
N SER A 532 -26.06 -8.78 -9.95
CA SER A 532 -26.50 -9.97 -10.70
C SER A 532 -25.37 -10.98 -10.97
N ASP A 533 -24.19 -10.49 -11.33
CA ASP A 533 -23.01 -11.33 -11.58
C ASP A 533 -22.45 -11.89 -10.25
N PRO A 534 -22.21 -13.21 -10.14
CA PRO A 534 -21.63 -13.79 -8.93
C PRO A 534 -20.31 -13.13 -8.49
N ALA A 535 -19.49 -12.64 -9.43
CA ALA A 535 -18.22 -11.98 -9.09
C ALA A 535 -18.39 -10.56 -8.51
N HIS A 536 -19.59 -9.98 -8.54
CA HIS A 536 -19.93 -8.79 -7.75
C HIS A 536 -20.38 -9.14 -6.32
N ARG A 537 -20.75 -10.39 -6.05
CA ARG A 537 -21.14 -10.87 -4.70
C ARG A 537 -20.01 -11.60 -3.97
N ILE A 538 -18.80 -11.64 -4.52
CA ILE A 538 -17.60 -12.14 -3.82
C ILE A 538 -17.07 -11.04 -2.89
N LEU A 539 -16.89 -11.37 -1.62
CA LEU A 539 -16.22 -10.53 -0.63
C LEU A 539 -14.70 -10.59 -0.84
N GLU A 540 -14.09 -9.44 -1.11
CA GLU A 540 -12.69 -9.30 -1.53
C GLU A 540 -11.90 -8.53 -0.45
N VAL A 541 -11.15 -9.25 0.39
CA VAL A 541 -10.46 -8.66 1.55
C VAL A 541 -9.16 -7.98 1.13
N VAL A 542 -8.94 -6.78 1.68
CA VAL A 542 -7.75 -5.94 1.50
C VAL A 542 -6.83 -6.04 2.73
N SER A 543 -7.40 -5.90 3.93
CA SER A 543 -6.67 -6.04 5.20
C SER A 543 -7.62 -6.41 6.36
N VAL A 544 -7.06 -6.82 7.50
CA VAL A 544 -7.83 -7.22 8.69
C VAL A 544 -7.34 -6.47 9.94
N SER A 545 -8.17 -6.33 10.95
CA SER A 545 -7.79 -5.84 12.27
C SER A 545 -6.71 -6.74 12.89
N SER A 546 -5.50 -6.24 13.08
CA SER A 546 -4.37 -6.97 13.65
C SER A 546 -3.78 -6.21 14.82
N TYR A 547 -3.21 -6.93 15.80
CA TYR A 547 -2.37 -6.28 16.82
C TYR A 547 -1.27 -5.43 16.16
N ARG A 548 -0.89 -4.35 16.85
CA ARG A 548 0.19 -3.44 16.50
C ARG A 548 0.91 -3.03 17.80
N GLY A 549 2.18 -3.40 17.91
CA GLY A 549 3.05 -2.94 18.99
C GLY A 549 3.41 -1.45 18.86
N PRO A 550 4.34 -0.93 19.68
CA PRO A 550 4.59 0.50 19.79
C PRO A 550 4.93 1.22 18.49
N ALA A 551 4.25 2.35 18.25
CA ALA A 551 4.37 3.15 17.04
C ALA A 551 5.54 4.14 17.07
N PHE A 552 5.88 4.63 15.87
CA PHE A 552 6.77 5.77 15.68
C PHE A 552 5.96 7.06 15.55
N LEU A 553 6.47 8.15 16.11
CA LEU A 553 5.89 9.47 16.03
C LEU A 553 6.25 10.10 14.69
N ASN A 554 5.24 10.30 13.84
CA ASN A 554 5.45 10.87 12.51
C ASN A 554 5.96 12.32 12.57
N LEU A 555 6.86 12.65 11.64
CA LEU A 555 7.46 13.99 11.51
C LEU A 555 6.43 15.13 11.45
N GLN A 556 5.25 14.89 10.85
CA GLN A 556 4.18 15.90 10.73
C GLN A 556 3.46 16.18 12.06
N PHE A 557 3.43 15.21 12.98
CA PHE A 557 2.84 15.40 14.30
C PHE A 557 3.72 16.26 15.22
N ILE A 558 5.04 16.27 15.03
CA ILE A 558 5.98 16.99 15.92
C ILE A 558 5.68 18.51 15.99
N PRO A 559 5.51 19.24 14.86
CA PRO A 559 5.06 20.64 14.92
C PRO A 559 3.68 20.84 15.53
N ILE A 560 2.75 19.88 15.38
CA ILE A 560 1.40 19.97 15.98
C ILE A 560 1.47 19.81 17.49
N LEU A 561 2.24 18.82 17.98
CA LEU A 561 2.47 18.61 19.41
C LEU A 561 3.13 19.83 20.07
N GLU A 562 4.08 20.50 19.42
CA GLU A 562 4.64 21.77 19.92
C GLU A 562 3.63 22.92 19.86
N GLU A 563 2.99 23.15 18.71
CA GLU A 563 2.08 24.29 18.53
C GLU A 563 0.83 24.18 19.43
N ARG A 564 0.48 22.99 19.90
CA ARG A 564 -0.60 22.70 20.86
C ARG A 564 -0.12 22.36 22.28
N ALA A 565 1.19 22.47 22.56
CA ALA A 565 1.71 22.27 23.91
C ALA A 565 1.32 23.42 24.85
N ILE A 566 1.03 23.09 26.12
CA ILE A 566 0.84 24.05 27.22
C ILE A 566 2.20 24.66 27.60
N ASP A 567 3.24 23.83 27.72
CA ASP A 567 4.64 24.23 27.76
C ASP A 567 5.42 23.58 26.59
N ARG A 568 5.80 24.42 25.62
CA ARG A 568 6.60 24.03 24.44
C ARG A 568 8.01 23.53 24.82
N LYS A 569 8.62 24.07 25.87
CA LYS A 569 9.95 23.63 26.34
C LYS A 569 9.86 22.25 26.96
N LEU A 570 8.86 22.01 27.81
CA LEU A 570 8.60 20.69 28.37
C LEU A 570 8.39 19.65 27.25
N MET A 571 7.57 19.97 26.24
CA MET A 571 7.34 19.08 25.08
C MET A 571 8.66 18.73 24.34
N ARG A 572 9.53 19.72 24.09
CA ARG A 572 10.86 19.50 23.49
C ARG A 572 11.72 18.56 24.35
N THR A 573 11.78 18.80 25.66
CA THR A 573 12.55 17.97 26.60
C THR A 573 12.02 16.55 26.64
N THR A 574 10.70 16.36 26.77
CA THR A 574 10.04 15.04 26.76
C THR A 574 10.39 14.25 25.49
N LEU A 575 10.32 14.86 24.31
CA LEU A 575 10.67 14.18 23.06
C LEU A 575 12.16 13.78 23.01
N CYS A 576 13.08 14.63 23.48
CA CYS A 576 14.49 14.26 23.67
C CYS A 576 14.68 13.11 24.67
N GLU A 577 13.93 13.07 25.76
CA GLU A 577 14.00 11.95 26.73
C GLU A 577 13.48 10.63 26.13
N ARG A 578 12.47 10.68 25.25
CA ARG A 578 11.98 9.51 24.51
C ARG A 578 13.01 9.03 23.47
N ILE A 579 13.71 9.94 22.77
CA ILE A 579 14.88 9.63 21.93
C ILE A 579 15.98 8.93 22.77
N ASP A 580 16.36 9.53 23.90
CA ASP A 580 17.38 8.99 24.79
C ASP A 580 17.00 7.62 25.35
N LYS A 581 15.72 7.38 25.66
CA LYS A 581 15.23 6.06 26.09
C LYS A 581 15.27 5.05 24.95
N HIS A 582 14.86 5.44 23.73
CA HIS A 582 14.88 4.57 22.55
C HIS A 582 16.30 4.09 22.23
N ILE A 583 17.27 5.01 22.10
CA ILE A 583 18.67 4.69 21.76
C ILE A 583 19.33 3.84 22.87
N ARG A 584 19.07 4.14 24.15
CA ARG A 584 19.61 3.33 25.27
C ARG A 584 19.04 1.92 25.32
N ASN A 585 17.74 1.73 25.06
CA ASN A 585 17.16 0.39 24.95
C ASN A 585 17.74 -0.38 23.75
N ASP A 586 17.88 0.28 22.59
CA ASP A 586 18.46 -0.31 21.38
C ASP A 586 19.91 -0.77 21.59
N LEU A 587 20.72 0.06 22.25
CA LEU A 587 22.10 -0.24 22.62
C LEU A 587 22.18 -1.35 23.68
N GLY A 588 21.26 -1.35 24.66
CA GLY A 588 21.15 -2.40 25.67
C GLY A 588 20.83 -3.76 25.05
N ASN A 589 19.84 -3.82 24.16
CA ASN A 589 19.46 -5.02 23.42
C ASN A 589 20.61 -5.50 22.51
N ALA A 590 21.25 -4.59 21.79
CA ALA A 590 22.40 -4.93 20.94
C ALA A 590 23.60 -5.46 21.74
N LYS A 591 23.88 -4.93 22.94
CA LYS A 591 24.90 -5.49 23.85
C LYS A 591 24.50 -6.87 24.36
N ALA A 592 23.29 -7.06 24.88
CA ALA A 592 22.81 -8.36 25.36
C ALA A 592 22.86 -9.44 24.26
N ALA A 593 22.56 -9.05 23.02
CA ALA A 593 22.67 -9.88 21.82
C ALA A 593 24.12 -10.21 21.40
N MET A 594 25.15 -9.59 21.98
CA MET A 594 26.54 -10.04 21.85
C MET A 594 26.95 -11.07 22.92
N GLU A 595 26.24 -11.11 24.06
CA GLU A 595 26.54 -11.98 25.19
C GLU A 595 25.85 -13.35 25.12
N ILE A 596 24.57 -13.35 24.75
CA ILE A 596 23.66 -14.48 24.92
C ILE A 596 23.14 -14.92 23.53
N PRO A 597 23.42 -16.16 23.06
CA PRO A 597 23.00 -16.64 21.74
C PRO A 597 21.48 -16.57 21.50
N GLU A 598 20.68 -16.81 22.52
CA GLU A 598 19.22 -16.72 22.49
C GLU A 598 18.77 -15.25 22.31
N ALA A 599 19.43 -14.31 22.99
CA ALA A 599 19.21 -12.89 22.80
C ALA A 599 19.68 -12.42 21.42
N PHE A 600 20.73 -13.03 20.86
CA PHE A 600 21.15 -12.78 19.48
C PHE A 600 20.09 -13.24 18.47
N ARG A 601 19.55 -14.45 18.60
CA ARG A 601 18.45 -14.94 17.74
C ARG A 601 17.20 -14.08 17.88
N LYS A 602 16.84 -13.65 19.10
CA LYS A 602 15.75 -12.71 19.35
C LYS A 602 16.01 -11.35 18.69
N TRP A 603 17.20 -10.77 18.84
CA TRP A 603 17.56 -9.48 18.24
C TRP A 603 17.59 -9.53 16.70
N ILE A 604 18.06 -10.63 16.09
CA ILE A 604 17.95 -10.83 14.63
C ILE A 604 16.48 -10.79 14.22
N HIS A 605 15.60 -11.52 14.91
CA HIS A 605 14.17 -11.55 14.61
C HIS A 605 13.52 -10.16 14.76
N GLU A 606 13.70 -9.50 15.92
CA GLU A 606 13.13 -8.19 16.23
C GLU A 606 13.62 -7.05 15.31
N THR A 607 14.87 -7.13 14.83
CA THR A 607 15.45 -6.11 13.94
C THR A 607 15.41 -6.47 12.45
N SER A 608 15.04 -7.70 12.11
CA SER A 608 14.66 -8.07 10.74
C SER A 608 13.29 -7.50 10.40
N SER A 609 13.13 -7.03 9.16
CA SER A 609 11.79 -6.82 8.63
C SER A 609 11.11 -8.19 8.52
N PRO A 610 9.88 -8.38 9.04
CA PRO A 610 9.13 -9.60 8.77
C PRO A 610 8.77 -9.63 7.29
N THR A 611 9.60 -10.28 6.48
CA THR A 611 9.23 -10.76 5.16
C THR A 611 8.21 -11.88 5.36
N PHE A 612 6.95 -11.51 5.60
CA PHE A 612 5.81 -12.42 5.65
C PHE A 612 5.41 -12.86 4.23
N VAL A 613 6.41 -13.37 3.53
CA VAL A 613 6.29 -14.47 2.59
C VAL A 613 7.39 -15.42 3.06
N ASP A 614 7.02 -16.41 3.88
CA ASP A 614 7.84 -17.62 3.99
C ASP A 614 7.62 -18.41 2.69
N SER A 615 8.12 -17.83 1.60
CA SER A 615 8.02 -18.45 0.30
C SER A 615 8.88 -19.71 0.34
N GLN A 616 8.28 -20.81 -0.10
CA GLN A 616 8.99 -22.02 -0.49
C GLN A 616 9.75 -21.78 -1.81
N ASP A 617 10.42 -20.62 -1.92
CA ASP A 617 11.31 -20.22 -2.99
C ASP A 617 12.54 -21.14 -2.95
N SER A 618 12.42 -22.28 -3.61
CA SER A 618 13.47 -23.28 -3.79
C SER A 618 14.61 -22.81 -4.70
N THR A 619 14.85 -21.50 -4.76
CA THR A 619 15.85 -20.83 -5.60
C THR A 619 17.01 -20.34 -4.73
N SER A 620 17.95 -21.26 -4.46
CA SER A 620 19.26 -21.00 -3.85
C SER A 620 19.25 -20.04 -2.64
N TRP A 621 18.90 -20.58 -1.47
CA TRP A 621 19.05 -19.90 -0.16
C TRP A 621 20.45 -19.27 0.03
N PHE A 622 21.47 -19.90 -0.56
CA PHE A 622 22.88 -19.47 -0.54
C PHE A 622 23.30 -18.68 -1.79
N VAL A 623 24.16 -17.69 -1.58
CA VAL A 623 24.98 -17.04 -2.62
C VAL A 623 26.44 -17.40 -2.34
N GLY A 624 26.97 -18.38 -3.08
CA GLY A 624 28.26 -18.98 -2.76
C GLY A 624 28.19 -19.80 -1.47
N GLY A 625 28.94 -19.40 -0.44
CA GLY A 625 29.07 -20.13 0.83
C GLY A 625 28.21 -19.64 2.00
N LEU A 626 27.44 -18.55 1.84
CA LEU A 626 26.56 -18.01 2.88
C LEU A 626 25.15 -17.70 2.33
N PRO A 627 24.12 -17.58 3.19
CA PRO A 627 22.79 -17.16 2.77
C PRO A 627 22.75 -15.81 2.05
N ALA A 628 21.74 -15.60 1.20
CA ALA A 628 21.64 -14.41 0.36
C ALA A 628 21.37 -13.08 1.11
N ASP A 629 20.78 -13.15 2.31
CA ASP A 629 20.35 -11.99 3.10
C ASP A 629 20.92 -12.03 4.52
N TRP A 630 21.02 -10.85 5.15
CA TRP A 630 21.70 -10.68 6.44
C TRP A 630 21.03 -11.41 7.62
N PRO A 631 19.69 -11.48 7.79
CA PRO A 631 19.09 -12.16 8.94
C PRO A 631 19.33 -13.67 8.82
N LYS A 632 19.11 -14.21 7.61
CA LYS A 632 19.39 -15.61 7.28
C LYS A 632 20.88 -15.95 7.48
N THR A 633 21.80 -15.04 7.15
CA THR A 633 23.24 -15.22 7.37
C THR A 633 23.60 -15.23 8.85
N MET A 634 23.10 -14.27 9.65
CA MET A 634 23.37 -14.23 11.09
C MET A 634 22.75 -15.43 11.81
N SER A 635 21.51 -15.81 11.47
CA SER A 635 20.85 -17.00 12.01
C SER A 635 21.62 -18.27 11.69
N PHE A 636 21.99 -18.49 10.42
CA PHE A 636 22.74 -19.68 10.00
C PHE A 636 24.10 -19.81 10.72
N LEU A 637 24.79 -18.69 10.94
CA LEU A 637 26.05 -18.70 11.70
C LEU A 637 25.83 -18.96 13.19
N ALA A 638 24.81 -18.34 13.81
CA ALA A 638 24.46 -18.59 15.20
C ALA A 638 24.02 -20.05 15.44
N ASP A 639 23.23 -20.63 14.53
CA ASP A 639 22.80 -22.04 14.57
C ASP A 639 23.99 -23.01 14.36
N GLY A 640 25.02 -22.56 13.61
CA GLY A 640 26.32 -23.23 13.52
C GLY A 640 27.21 -23.09 14.76
N GLY A 641 26.74 -22.42 15.83
CA GLY A 641 27.48 -22.21 17.07
C GLY A 641 28.44 -21.01 17.06
N PHE A 642 28.39 -20.14 16.05
CA PHE A 642 29.25 -18.95 16.00
C PHE A 642 28.67 -17.79 16.82
N GLU A 643 29.45 -17.30 17.79
CA GLU A 643 29.07 -16.18 18.67
C GLU A 643 29.59 -14.84 18.12
N PRO A 644 28.82 -13.73 18.20
CA PRO A 644 29.27 -12.39 17.76
C PRO A 644 30.53 -11.86 18.47
N ARG A 645 30.88 -12.41 19.64
CA ARG A 645 32.14 -12.12 20.35
C ARG A 645 33.36 -12.88 19.82
N ARG A 646 33.16 -14.07 19.23
CA ARG A 646 34.25 -14.94 18.74
C ARG A 646 34.51 -14.74 17.25
N LEU A 647 33.47 -14.55 16.45
CA LEU A 647 33.58 -14.43 15.00
C LEU A 647 33.54 -12.96 14.55
N GLU A 648 34.70 -12.40 14.18
CA GLU A 648 34.86 -11.01 13.70
C GLU A 648 33.92 -10.65 12.54
N PHE A 649 33.65 -11.60 11.64
CA PHE A 649 32.70 -11.42 10.54
C PHE A 649 31.26 -11.17 11.05
N LEU A 650 30.82 -11.93 12.05
CA LEU A 650 29.49 -11.81 12.65
C LEU A 650 29.38 -10.54 13.50
N ASN A 651 30.45 -10.21 14.25
CA ASN A 651 30.62 -8.94 14.97
C ASN A 651 30.43 -7.73 14.04
N SER A 652 31.15 -7.73 12.91
CA SER A 652 31.17 -6.66 11.93
C SER A 652 29.84 -6.53 11.20
N LEU A 653 29.20 -7.65 10.87
CA LEU A 653 27.88 -7.67 10.23
C LEU A 653 26.79 -7.13 11.17
N MET A 654 26.83 -7.51 12.45
CA MET A 654 25.92 -7.01 13.49
C MET A 654 26.10 -5.51 13.73
N PHE A 655 27.35 -5.05 13.89
CA PHE A 655 27.68 -3.63 14.06
C PHE A 655 27.25 -2.80 12.85
N SER A 656 27.53 -3.28 11.63
CA SER A 656 27.09 -2.64 10.38
C SER A 656 25.57 -2.53 10.30
N HIS A 657 24.83 -3.58 10.69
CA HIS A 657 23.37 -3.55 10.70
C HIS A 657 22.81 -2.53 11.70
N GLN A 658 23.24 -2.56 12.97
CA GLN A 658 22.73 -1.63 13.98
C GLN A 658 23.13 -0.18 13.70
N LYS A 659 24.35 0.08 13.19
CA LYS A 659 24.78 1.40 12.74
C LYS A 659 23.88 1.94 11.63
N LYS A 660 23.60 1.12 10.61
CA LYS A 660 22.72 1.48 9.50
C LYS A 660 21.27 1.72 9.96
N ARG A 661 20.77 0.93 10.92
CA ARG A 661 19.44 1.10 11.53
C ARG A 661 19.32 2.45 12.25
N TRP A 662 20.38 2.90 12.94
CA TRP A 662 20.42 4.25 13.52
C TRP A 662 20.57 5.35 12.45
N GLU A 663 21.40 5.18 11.42
CA GLU A 663 21.46 6.13 10.29
C GLU A 663 20.10 6.30 9.58
N GLN A 664 19.31 5.22 9.50
CA GLN A 664 17.92 5.27 9.02
C GLN A 664 16.98 5.97 10.01
N MET A 665 17.15 5.78 11.32
CA MET A 665 16.41 6.53 12.34
C MET A 665 16.72 8.04 12.30
N GLU A 666 17.98 8.43 12.07
CA GLU A 666 18.37 9.84 11.93
C GLU A 666 17.78 10.48 10.68
N THR A 667 17.99 9.84 9.52
CA THR A 667 17.54 10.38 8.23
C THR A 667 16.02 10.47 8.08
N LYS A 668 15.27 9.63 8.80
CA LYS A 668 13.80 9.68 8.84
C LYS A 668 13.20 10.34 10.11
N LEU A 669 14.01 10.64 11.12
CA LEU A 669 13.59 11.13 12.45
C LEU A 669 12.58 10.20 13.19
N HIS A 670 12.70 8.88 13.04
CA HIS A 670 11.75 7.89 13.62
C HIS A 670 11.85 7.79 15.16
N ILE A 671 11.12 8.65 15.87
CA ILE A 671 11.04 8.62 17.35
C ILE A 671 10.00 7.57 17.79
N ARG A 672 10.45 6.45 18.38
CA ARG A 672 9.54 5.42 18.93
C ARG A 672 8.91 5.91 20.24
N ILE A 673 7.58 5.99 20.30
CA ILE A 673 6.84 6.34 21.52
C ILE A 673 6.18 5.08 22.08
N ALA A 674 6.72 4.58 23.19
CA ALA A 674 6.34 3.29 23.76
C ALA A 674 4.85 3.19 24.14
N LYS A 675 4.29 4.27 24.68
CA LYS A 675 2.86 4.40 25.02
C LYS A 675 2.05 4.97 23.84
N SER A 676 2.27 4.41 22.65
CA SER A 676 1.48 4.73 21.47
C SER A 676 1.38 3.55 20.49
N THR A 677 0.31 3.49 19.70
CA THR A 677 0.11 2.47 18.66
C THR A 677 -0.57 3.08 17.42
N SER A 678 -0.81 2.27 16.39
CA SER A 678 -1.71 2.59 15.28
C SER A 678 -2.83 1.58 15.19
N ALA A 679 -4.08 2.02 15.28
CA ALA A 679 -5.27 1.18 15.25
C ALA A 679 -6.22 1.58 14.10
N LEU A 680 -6.93 0.61 13.52
CA LEU A 680 -8.03 0.90 12.59
C LEU A 680 -9.13 1.68 13.30
N MET A 681 -9.62 2.75 12.67
CA MET A 681 -10.75 3.51 13.19
C MET A 681 -12.06 2.77 12.87
N ALA A 682 -12.91 2.61 13.87
CA ALA A 682 -14.24 2.02 13.75
C ALA A 682 -15.26 2.83 14.57
N ILE A 683 -16.55 2.50 14.47
CA ILE A 683 -17.61 3.19 15.23
C ILE A 683 -18.35 2.28 16.21
N ASP A 684 -18.90 2.91 17.23
CA ASP A 684 -19.82 2.31 18.16
C ASP A 684 -21.26 2.27 17.60
N PHE A 685 -21.59 1.15 16.93
CA PHE A 685 -22.95 0.85 16.50
C PHE A 685 -23.95 0.64 17.66
N GLN A 686 -23.49 0.45 18.91
CA GLN A 686 -24.33 0.24 20.10
C GLN A 686 -24.73 1.55 20.79
N ARG A 687 -24.03 2.67 20.51
CA ARG A 687 -24.25 4.02 21.07
C ARG A 687 -24.06 4.10 22.59
N VAL A 688 -23.05 3.40 23.11
CA VAL A 688 -22.65 3.38 24.53
C VAL A 688 -21.52 4.36 24.87
N LEU A 689 -20.69 4.77 23.90
CA LEU A 689 -19.68 5.84 24.01
C LEU A 689 -20.34 7.21 23.83
N ALA A 690 -20.10 8.14 24.77
CA ALA A 690 -20.50 9.53 24.65
C ALA A 690 -19.58 10.32 23.67
N PRO A 691 -19.97 11.53 23.20
CA PRO A 691 -19.11 12.33 22.35
C PRO A 691 -17.73 12.60 23.00
N ASN A 692 -16.67 12.40 22.23
CA ASN A 692 -15.26 12.43 22.68
C ASN A 692 -14.84 11.31 23.68
N GLU A 693 -15.67 10.27 23.88
CA GLU A 693 -15.22 8.99 24.41
C GLU A 693 -14.79 8.06 23.26
N VAL A 694 -13.74 7.29 23.49
CA VAL A 694 -13.24 6.24 22.59
C VAL A 694 -12.93 4.96 23.38
N GLN A 695 -12.88 3.82 22.70
CA GLN A 695 -12.41 2.56 23.30
C GLN A 695 -11.39 1.85 22.40
N LEU A 696 -10.27 1.44 22.99
CA LEU A 696 -9.27 0.58 22.36
C LEU A 696 -8.95 -0.57 23.33
N CYS A 697 -9.15 -1.79 22.87
CA CYS A 697 -8.83 -3.03 23.59
C CYS A 697 -7.86 -3.87 22.75
N PHE A 698 -6.91 -4.54 23.40
CA PHE A 698 -5.81 -5.27 22.76
C PHE A 698 -6.00 -6.78 22.81
N SER A 699 -5.45 -7.50 21.82
CA SER A 699 -5.31 -8.96 21.85
C SER A 699 -4.15 -9.38 20.92
N PRO A 700 -2.99 -9.85 21.43
CA PRO A 700 -2.61 -10.00 22.84
C PRO A 700 -2.55 -8.65 23.58
N ALA A 701 -2.34 -8.67 24.90
CA ALA A 701 -2.17 -7.46 25.70
C ALA A 701 -0.96 -6.63 25.21
N PHE A 702 -1.08 -5.30 25.27
CA PHE A 702 -0.05 -4.39 24.78
C PHE A 702 1.01 -4.13 25.86
N ASP A 703 2.28 -4.44 25.58
CA ASP A 703 3.43 -4.08 26.43
C ASP A 703 3.97 -2.68 26.07
N ASP A 704 3.94 -1.75 27.03
CA ASP A 704 4.55 -0.42 26.91
C ASP A 704 6.00 -0.34 27.43
N GLY A 705 6.57 -1.48 27.82
CA GLY A 705 7.90 -1.62 28.43
C GLY A 705 7.93 -1.24 29.92
N GLN A 706 6.76 -1.05 30.55
CA GLN A 706 6.58 -0.89 32.00
C GLN A 706 5.43 -1.76 32.52
N GLN A 707 4.40 -1.99 31.71
CA GLN A 707 3.17 -2.72 32.05
C GLN A 707 2.53 -3.31 30.77
N THR A 708 1.78 -4.40 30.95
CA THR A 708 0.90 -4.98 29.94
C THR A 708 -0.54 -4.47 30.11
N LEU A 709 -1.19 -4.06 29.02
CA LEU A 709 -2.53 -3.48 29.00
C LEU A 709 -3.50 -4.26 28.10
N ASP A 710 -4.64 -4.69 28.65
CA ASP A 710 -5.75 -5.30 27.89
C ASP A 710 -6.62 -4.25 27.17
N ASP A 711 -6.63 -3.02 27.67
CA ASP A 711 -7.37 -1.86 27.17
C ASP A 711 -6.81 -0.53 27.72
N LEU A 712 -7.30 0.61 27.21
CA LEU A 712 -6.91 1.96 27.64
C LEU A 712 -7.94 2.65 28.56
N GLY A 713 -8.85 1.92 29.20
CA GLY A 713 -9.92 2.46 30.01
C GLY A 713 -9.45 3.33 31.18
N GLY A 714 -9.82 4.62 31.16
CA GLY A 714 -9.50 5.60 32.20
C GLY A 714 -8.30 6.50 31.88
N PHE A 715 -7.61 6.29 30.75
CA PHE A 715 -6.61 7.22 30.23
C PHE A 715 -7.27 8.34 29.42
N ASP A 716 -6.71 9.55 29.49
CA ASP A 716 -6.82 10.48 28.37
C ASP A 716 -5.86 10.03 27.26
N VAL A 717 -6.24 10.22 26.00
CA VAL A 717 -5.42 9.82 24.84
C VAL A 717 -5.41 10.89 23.77
N LEU A 718 -4.29 11.01 23.04
CA LEU A 718 -4.25 11.73 21.77
C LEU A 718 -4.58 10.76 20.63
N VAL A 719 -5.46 11.17 19.73
CA VAL A 719 -5.71 10.51 18.44
C VAL A 719 -5.35 11.47 17.31
N GLY A 720 -4.67 10.96 16.27
CA GLY A 720 -4.29 11.74 15.09
C GLY A 720 -4.14 10.86 13.86
N ARG A 721 -4.38 11.41 12.66
CA ARG A 721 -4.29 10.69 11.38
C ARG A 721 -3.14 11.25 10.55
N CYS A 722 -2.43 10.41 9.80
CA CYS A 722 -1.43 10.87 8.82
C CYS A 722 -2.03 10.84 7.40
N PRO A 723 -1.79 11.86 6.54
CA PRO A 723 -1.07 13.11 6.84
C PRO A 723 -1.83 14.03 7.79
N ALA A 724 -1.09 14.89 8.49
CA ALA A 724 -1.62 15.91 9.39
C ALA A 724 -1.02 17.27 9.06
N HIS A 725 -1.86 18.30 8.96
CA HIS A 725 -1.51 19.61 8.43
C HIS A 725 -2.06 20.77 9.25
N LEU A 726 -3.19 20.60 9.93
CA LEU A 726 -3.82 21.60 10.79
C LEU A 726 -3.46 21.34 12.27
N PRO A 727 -3.43 22.37 13.13
CA PRO A 727 -3.30 22.20 14.58
C PRO A 727 -4.44 21.39 15.22
N SER A 728 -5.55 21.18 14.51
CA SER A 728 -6.72 20.37 14.90
C SER A 728 -6.61 18.88 14.54
N ASP A 729 -5.63 18.47 13.71
CA ASP A 729 -5.55 17.10 13.17
C ASP A 729 -5.06 16.06 14.20
N ILE A 730 -4.74 16.52 15.42
CA ILE A 730 -4.59 15.71 16.63
C ILE A 730 -5.62 16.20 17.66
N GLN A 731 -6.42 15.29 18.20
CA GLN A 731 -7.45 15.58 19.22
C GLN A 731 -7.16 14.80 20.50
N LYS A 732 -7.36 15.44 21.67
CA LYS A 732 -7.33 14.81 22.99
C LYS A 732 -8.73 14.35 23.35
N VAL A 733 -8.89 13.05 23.53
CA VAL A 733 -10.17 12.37 23.80
C VAL A 733 -10.00 11.42 24.98
N LYS A 734 -11.11 10.96 25.56
CA LYS A 734 -11.06 10.09 26.75
C LYS A 734 -11.22 8.63 26.36
N ALA A 735 -10.27 7.79 26.72
CA ALA A 735 -10.42 6.35 26.58
C ALA A 735 -11.25 5.78 27.75
N VAL A 736 -12.35 5.09 27.42
CA VAL A 736 -13.33 4.57 28.38
C VAL A 736 -13.65 3.12 28.07
N PHE A 737 -13.62 2.25 29.08
CA PHE A 737 -14.01 0.85 28.92
C PHE A 737 -15.53 0.69 29.08
N LYS A 738 -16.20 0.32 28.00
CA LYS A 738 -17.59 -0.14 27.95
C LYS A 738 -17.57 -1.68 27.88
N PRO A 739 -18.11 -2.42 28.88
CA PRO A 739 -18.14 -3.87 28.88
C PRO A 739 -18.84 -4.50 27.66
N GLU A 740 -19.72 -3.75 27.00
CA GLU A 740 -20.48 -4.13 25.82
C GLU A 740 -19.57 -4.24 24.57
N LEU A 741 -18.63 -3.30 24.43
CA LEU A 741 -17.65 -3.23 23.33
C LEU A 741 -16.38 -4.09 23.56
N ARG A 742 -16.25 -4.75 24.71
CA ARG A 742 -15.02 -5.46 25.18
C ARG A 742 -14.40 -6.49 24.21
N HIS A 743 -15.20 -6.97 23.26
CA HIS A 743 -14.84 -8.00 22.29
C HIS A 743 -14.29 -7.42 20.98
N PHE A 744 -14.42 -6.10 20.77
CA PHE A 744 -13.77 -5.40 19.67
C PHE A 744 -12.28 -5.18 20.02
N LYS A 745 -11.40 -5.97 19.41
CA LYS A 745 -9.97 -6.01 19.69
C LYS A 745 -9.15 -5.48 18.52
N ASN A 746 -8.05 -4.79 18.84
CA ASN A 746 -7.09 -4.21 17.89
C ASN A 746 -7.69 -3.19 16.89
N VAL A 747 -8.79 -2.54 17.29
CA VAL A 747 -9.45 -1.41 16.62
C VAL A 747 -9.73 -0.33 17.64
N ILE A 748 -9.71 0.94 17.25
CA ILE A 748 -10.17 2.03 18.09
C ILE A 748 -11.61 2.40 17.69
N VAL A 749 -12.52 2.21 18.63
CA VAL A 749 -13.95 2.48 18.48
C VAL A 749 -14.21 3.92 18.89
N PHE A 750 -14.73 4.72 17.97
CA PHE A 750 -15.19 6.09 18.19
C PHE A 750 -16.70 6.12 18.45
N SER A 751 -17.17 7.07 19.25
CA SER A 751 -18.61 7.31 19.42
C SER A 751 -19.29 7.65 18.09
N SER A 752 -20.47 7.07 17.83
CA SER A 752 -21.37 7.49 16.75
C SER A 752 -22.31 8.64 17.18
N LEU A 753 -22.00 9.34 18.28
CA LEU A 753 -22.80 10.43 18.85
C LEU A 753 -22.00 11.74 18.86
N GLY A 754 -22.71 12.85 18.75
CA GLY A 754 -22.16 14.21 18.66
C GLY A 754 -22.58 14.89 17.36
N ASP A 755 -22.09 16.12 17.17
CA ASP A 755 -22.47 16.98 16.04
C ASP A 755 -21.74 16.61 14.72
N GLU A 756 -20.53 16.06 14.86
CA GLU A 756 -19.63 15.62 13.79
C GLU A 756 -18.84 14.38 14.24
N PRO A 757 -18.48 13.45 13.34
CA PRO A 757 -17.66 12.30 13.69
C PRO A 757 -16.21 12.70 13.98
N LEU A 758 -15.58 11.98 14.93
CA LEU A 758 -14.21 12.24 15.33
C LEU A 758 -13.20 12.02 14.19
N ALA A 759 -13.45 11.09 13.26
CA ALA A 759 -12.58 10.84 12.10
C ALA A 759 -12.42 12.08 11.19
N ASN A 760 -13.51 12.82 10.93
CA ASN A 760 -13.47 14.04 10.12
C ASN A 760 -12.56 15.11 10.74
N LYS A 761 -12.46 15.17 12.08
CA LYS A 761 -11.59 16.12 12.78
C LYS A 761 -10.10 15.79 12.65
N LEU A 762 -9.77 14.54 12.32
CA LEU A 762 -8.40 14.09 12.08
C LEU A 762 -8.05 14.26 10.60
N SER A 763 -7.84 15.51 10.17
CA SER A 763 -7.52 15.87 8.78
C SER A 763 -8.55 15.42 7.73
N GLY A 764 -9.83 15.29 8.09
CA GLY A 764 -10.87 14.79 7.18
C GLY A 764 -10.74 13.30 6.84
N GLY A 765 -10.49 12.44 7.84
CA GLY A 765 -10.53 10.99 7.67
C GLY A 765 -11.93 10.41 7.75
N ASP A 766 -12.10 9.18 7.29
CA ASP A 766 -13.36 8.42 7.36
C ASP A 766 -13.14 7.06 8.08
N TYR A 767 -14.01 6.07 7.87
CA TYR A 767 -13.91 4.73 8.45
C TYR A 767 -13.79 3.62 7.39
N ASP A 768 -13.35 3.92 6.17
CA ASP A 768 -13.29 2.97 5.04
C ASP A 768 -12.00 2.11 4.98
N GLY A 769 -11.17 2.22 6.02
CA GLY A 769 -9.87 1.56 6.22
C GLY A 769 -8.84 2.37 7.01
N ASP A 770 -9.21 3.58 7.41
CA ASP A 770 -8.36 4.56 8.08
C ASP A 770 -7.79 4.08 9.42
N LYS A 771 -6.67 4.70 9.81
CA LYS A 771 -5.97 4.41 11.06
C LYS A 771 -5.63 5.67 11.83
N ALA A 772 -5.93 5.67 13.11
CA ALA A 772 -5.40 6.65 14.05
C ALA A 772 -4.04 6.18 14.57
N TRP A 773 -3.09 7.09 14.69
CA TRP A 773 -2.09 7.03 15.75
C TRP A 773 -2.79 7.35 17.07
N VAL A 774 -2.56 6.53 18.09
CA VAL A 774 -3.17 6.63 19.41
C VAL A 774 -2.07 6.68 20.45
N CYS A 775 -2.03 7.70 21.31
CA CYS A 775 -0.97 7.90 22.30
C CYS A 775 -1.57 8.18 23.69
N TRP A 776 -1.06 7.47 24.70
CA TRP A 776 -1.48 7.58 26.11
C TRP A 776 -0.28 7.89 27.03
N ASP A 777 0.80 8.47 26.48
CA ASP A 777 1.99 8.87 27.23
C ASP A 777 1.72 10.17 28.02
N PRO A 778 1.62 10.16 29.37
CA PRO A 778 1.13 11.31 30.14
C PRO A 778 1.93 12.59 29.91
N ASP A 779 3.27 12.48 29.83
CA ASP A 779 4.18 13.63 29.61
C ASP A 779 3.89 14.38 28.29
N ILE A 780 3.27 13.70 27.31
CA ILE A 780 2.83 14.26 26.02
C ILE A 780 1.35 14.65 26.08
N VAL A 781 0.50 13.76 26.61
CA VAL A 781 -0.97 13.89 26.64
C VAL A 781 -1.44 15.03 27.55
N ASP A 782 -0.86 15.18 28.74
CA ASP A 782 -1.27 16.19 29.72
C ASP A 782 -0.70 17.57 29.41
N ASN A 783 0.37 17.61 28.63
CA ASN A 783 0.92 18.84 28.07
C ASN A 783 0.22 19.28 26.78
N PHE A 784 -0.74 18.53 26.22
CA PHE A 784 -1.40 18.86 24.95
C PHE A 784 -2.80 19.47 25.14
N LYS A 785 -3.08 20.56 24.42
CA LYS A 785 -4.41 21.20 24.36
C LYS A 785 -5.02 21.14 22.96
N SER A 786 -6.19 20.52 22.85
CA SER A 786 -6.94 20.45 21.59
C SER A 786 -7.49 21.82 21.14
N THR A 787 -7.80 21.90 19.85
CA THR A 787 -8.44 23.05 19.21
C THR A 787 -9.49 22.55 18.22
N ASP A 788 -10.54 23.34 18.03
CA ASP A 788 -11.56 23.07 17.03
C ASP A 788 -10.99 23.19 15.60
N VAL A 789 -11.67 22.55 14.65
CA VAL A 789 -11.31 22.57 13.23
C VAL A 789 -11.60 23.98 12.66
N PRO A 790 -10.65 24.62 11.95
CA PRO A 790 -10.88 25.94 11.38
C PRO A 790 -11.96 25.92 10.28
N SER A 791 -12.78 26.98 10.24
CA SER A 791 -13.90 27.10 9.29
C SER A 791 -13.45 27.03 7.83
N PRO A 792 -14.11 26.23 6.96
CA PRO A 792 -13.63 25.89 5.62
C PRO A 792 -13.38 27.09 4.70
N HIS A 793 -12.12 27.28 4.28
CA HIS A 793 -11.75 28.26 3.26
C HIS A 793 -12.08 27.75 1.85
N THR A 794 -12.62 28.62 0.98
CA THR A 794 -13.21 28.23 -0.30
C THR A 794 -12.34 28.65 -1.49
N PHE A 795 -11.77 27.68 -2.21
CA PHE A 795 -10.88 27.92 -3.36
C PHE A 795 -11.58 28.00 -4.74
N LYS A 796 -12.91 28.20 -4.78
CA LYS A 796 -13.74 28.20 -6.01
C LYS A 796 -13.39 29.32 -7.02
N GLU A 797 -12.63 30.31 -6.58
CA GLU A 797 -12.08 31.41 -7.40
C GLU A 797 -10.77 31.03 -8.13
N TYR A 798 -10.17 29.89 -7.78
CA TYR A 798 -8.93 29.37 -8.36
C TYR A 798 -9.17 28.15 -9.25
N PHE A 799 -10.00 27.21 -8.79
CA PHE A 799 -10.34 25.98 -9.50
C PHE A 799 -11.76 25.52 -9.15
N GLN A 800 -12.41 24.79 -10.06
CA GLN A 800 -13.78 24.30 -9.90
C GLN A 800 -13.87 22.82 -10.28
N PRO A 801 -14.60 21.98 -9.51
CA PRO A 801 -14.79 20.56 -9.85
C PRO A 801 -15.40 20.35 -11.24
N ASN A 802 -14.92 19.34 -11.95
CA ASN A 802 -15.50 18.91 -13.20
C ASN A 802 -16.82 18.15 -12.94
N THR A 803 -17.93 18.84 -13.18
CA THR A 803 -19.30 18.32 -13.00
C THR A 803 -19.87 17.65 -14.25
N GLN A 804 -19.10 17.50 -15.33
CA GLN A 804 -19.59 16.91 -16.58
C GLN A 804 -19.92 15.42 -16.40
N THR A 805 -21.18 15.06 -16.61
CA THR A 805 -21.68 13.70 -16.39
C THR A 805 -21.40 12.77 -17.57
N LEU A 806 -21.33 11.46 -17.33
CA LEU A 806 -21.13 10.48 -18.41
C LEU A 806 -22.25 10.53 -19.46
N GLY A 807 -23.50 10.72 -19.03
CA GLY A 807 -24.65 10.90 -19.91
C GLY A 807 -24.57 12.15 -20.79
N SER A 808 -23.88 13.21 -20.33
CA SER A 808 -23.62 14.40 -21.17
C SER A 808 -22.56 14.13 -22.26
N LEU A 809 -21.56 13.29 -21.99
CA LEU A 809 -20.63 12.79 -23.01
C LEU A 809 -21.34 11.88 -24.01
N ALA A 810 -22.15 10.94 -23.54
CA ALA A 810 -22.96 10.05 -24.38
C ALA A 810 -23.93 10.82 -25.29
N SER A 811 -24.52 11.92 -24.79
CA SER A 811 -25.38 12.81 -25.56
C SER A 811 -24.62 13.67 -26.59
N ARG A 812 -23.35 14.02 -26.32
CA ARG A 812 -22.52 14.87 -27.18
C ARG A 812 -21.85 14.09 -28.31
N TYR A 813 -21.39 12.87 -28.05
CA TYR A 813 -20.57 12.06 -28.97
C TYR A 813 -21.25 10.76 -29.45
N GLY A 814 -22.38 10.39 -28.84
CA GLY A 814 -23.11 9.16 -29.15
C GLY A 814 -22.51 7.90 -28.52
N LYS A 815 -23.34 6.86 -28.35
CA LYS A 815 -22.94 5.58 -27.73
C LYS A 815 -21.68 4.90 -28.30
N PRO A 816 -21.34 4.96 -29.61
CA PRO A 816 -20.11 4.32 -30.10
C PRO A 816 -18.80 5.09 -29.85
N HIS A 817 -18.82 6.40 -29.53
CA HIS A 817 -17.58 7.20 -29.41
C HIS A 817 -17.39 7.86 -28.03
N TYR A 818 -18.41 7.89 -27.18
CA TYR A 818 -18.31 8.58 -25.88
C TYR A 818 -17.30 7.93 -24.92
N LEU A 819 -17.06 6.61 -25.01
CA LEU A 819 -16.10 5.91 -24.17
C LEU A 819 -14.66 6.35 -24.48
N ASP A 820 -14.32 6.50 -25.75
CA ASP A 820 -12.97 6.91 -26.17
C ASP A 820 -12.71 8.38 -25.85
N MET A 821 -13.74 9.24 -25.93
CA MET A 821 -13.66 10.63 -25.47
C MET A 821 -13.56 10.74 -23.94
N PHE A 822 -14.33 9.93 -23.21
CA PHE A 822 -14.24 9.78 -21.75
C PHE A 822 -12.82 9.38 -21.32
N LEU A 823 -12.24 8.40 -21.99
CA LEU A 823 -10.89 7.92 -21.71
C LEU A 823 -9.82 8.92 -22.18
N GLU A 824 -9.97 9.61 -23.32
CA GLU A 824 -9.01 10.66 -23.75
C GLU A 824 -8.98 11.82 -22.74
N GLU A 825 -10.14 12.34 -22.32
CA GLU A 825 -10.22 13.42 -21.32
C GLU A 825 -9.66 12.98 -19.95
N ALA A 826 -9.97 11.75 -19.50
CA ALA A 826 -9.41 11.21 -18.27
C ALA A 826 -7.89 10.96 -18.35
N PHE A 827 -7.37 10.50 -19.49
CA PHE A 827 -5.94 10.27 -19.68
C PHE A 827 -5.16 11.59 -19.77
N ASP A 828 -5.67 12.62 -20.44
CA ASP A 828 -5.01 13.95 -20.48
C ASP A 828 -4.89 14.55 -19.07
N PHE A 829 -5.94 14.40 -18.25
CA PHE A 829 -5.92 14.77 -16.84
C PHE A 829 -4.86 13.98 -16.04
N HIS A 830 -4.85 12.65 -16.13
CA HIS A 830 -3.91 11.81 -15.36
C HIS A 830 -2.45 11.90 -15.82
N LEU A 831 -2.21 12.27 -17.08
CA LEU A 831 -0.87 12.56 -17.60
C LEU A 831 -0.32 13.88 -17.06
N SER A 832 -1.14 14.79 -16.54
CA SER A 832 -0.67 16.08 -16.05
C SER A 832 0.27 15.95 -14.84
N PRO A 833 1.12 16.96 -14.55
CA PRO A 833 1.98 16.94 -13.37
C PRO A 833 1.15 17.10 -12.08
N SER A 834 1.39 16.25 -11.08
CA SER A 834 0.75 16.39 -9.76
C SER A 834 1.41 17.51 -8.95
N TYR A 835 0.60 18.47 -8.49
CA TYR A 835 1.06 19.61 -7.69
C TYR A 835 1.09 19.34 -6.18
N MET A 836 0.52 18.21 -5.73
CA MET A 836 0.41 17.83 -4.31
C MET A 836 1.76 17.92 -3.57
N GLY A 837 2.81 17.31 -4.14
CA GLY A 837 4.15 17.32 -3.54
C GLY A 837 4.76 18.73 -3.46
N THR A 838 4.60 19.53 -4.52
CA THR A 838 5.08 20.92 -4.62
C THR A 838 4.43 21.82 -3.58
N CYS A 839 3.09 21.78 -3.47
CA CYS A 839 2.36 22.55 -2.48
C CYS A 839 2.68 22.09 -1.04
N THR A 840 2.92 20.79 -0.84
CA THR A 840 3.32 20.23 0.47
C THR A 840 4.70 20.74 0.90
N GLY A 841 5.72 20.63 0.04
CA GLY A 841 7.08 21.11 0.31
C GLY A 841 7.16 22.63 0.51
N TYR A 842 6.34 23.39 -0.22
CA TYR A 842 6.19 24.83 -0.01
C TYR A 842 5.53 25.16 1.34
N LYS A 843 4.43 24.47 1.71
CA LYS A 843 3.77 24.66 3.01
C LYS A 843 4.70 24.31 4.18
N GLU A 844 5.42 23.21 4.07
CA GLU A 844 6.44 22.76 5.03
C GLU A 844 7.54 23.82 5.20
N SER A 845 8.05 24.37 4.09
CA SER A 845 9.03 25.45 4.11
C SER A 845 8.47 26.76 4.67
N LEU A 846 7.21 27.10 4.39
CA LEU A 846 6.57 28.31 4.93
C LEU A 846 6.36 28.19 6.44
N ALA A 847 5.78 27.09 6.92
CA ALA A 847 5.57 26.84 8.34
C ALA A 847 6.88 26.91 9.15
N TYR A 848 7.96 26.39 8.56
CA TYR A 848 9.31 26.48 9.12
C TYR A 848 9.80 27.92 9.26
N HIS A 849 9.69 28.77 8.23
CA HIS A 849 10.15 30.17 8.27
C HIS A 849 9.24 31.09 9.07
N GLU A 850 7.94 30.80 9.16
CA GLU A 850 6.99 31.50 10.04
C GLU A 850 7.13 31.06 11.51
N GLY A 851 7.79 29.92 11.79
CA GLY A 851 7.94 29.37 13.14
C GLY A 851 6.65 28.87 13.78
N SER A 852 5.56 28.72 13.02
CA SER A 852 4.27 28.20 13.51
C SER A 852 3.44 27.63 12.36
N ILE A 853 2.73 26.52 12.65
CA ILE A 853 1.69 25.96 11.77
C ILE A 853 0.30 26.59 11.99
N GLY A 854 0.14 27.42 13.03
CA GLY A 854 -1.13 28.06 13.40
C GLY A 854 -1.38 29.43 12.75
N ASN A 855 -0.42 29.94 11.97
CA ASN A 855 -0.56 31.17 11.19
C ASN A 855 -1.65 30.99 10.12
N GLU A 856 -2.55 31.97 9.95
CA GLU A 856 -3.66 31.96 9.00
C GLU A 856 -3.23 31.54 7.58
N THR A 857 -2.09 32.02 7.12
CA THR A 857 -1.51 31.68 5.80
C THR A 857 -1.17 30.20 5.69
N VAL A 858 -0.60 29.62 6.76
CA VAL A 858 -0.23 28.20 6.79
C VAL A 858 -1.47 27.32 6.93
N VAL A 859 -2.47 27.76 7.71
CA VAL A 859 -3.78 27.11 7.81
C VAL A 859 -4.49 27.07 6.45
N LYS A 860 -4.55 28.20 5.72
CA LYS A 860 -5.10 28.22 4.34
C LYS A 860 -4.38 27.23 3.42
N LEU A 861 -3.05 27.16 3.46
CA LEU A 861 -2.30 26.17 2.67
C LEU A 861 -2.56 24.73 3.12
N SER A 862 -2.72 24.46 4.41
CA SER A 862 -3.14 23.14 4.90
C SER A 862 -4.50 22.73 4.34
N MET A 863 -5.46 23.68 4.26
CA MET A 863 -6.78 23.45 3.67
C MET A 863 -6.74 23.29 2.14
N LEU A 864 -5.81 23.97 1.46
CA LEU A 864 -5.54 23.74 0.04
C LEU A 864 -5.04 22.31 -0.20
N LEU A 865 -4.16 21.78 0.65
CA LEU A 865 -3.73 20.38 0.54
C LEU A 865 -4.90 19.42 0.74
N SER A 866 -5.78 19.66 1.71
CA SER A 866 -7.01 18.87 1.88
C SER A 866 -7.90 18.89 0.62
N ALA A 867 -8.06 20.04 -0.04
CA ALA A 867 -8.79 20.13 -1.30
C ALA A 867 -8.08 19.42 -2.47
N LEU A 868 -6.75 19.47 -2.51
CA LEU A 868 -5.93 18.78 -3.51
C LEU A 868 -5.92 17.24 -3.34
N VAL A 869 -6.14 16.70 -2.14
CA VAL A 869 -6.29 15.25 -1.92
C VAL A 869 -7.50 14.69 -2.70
N ASP A 870 -8.55 15.50 -2.85
CA ASP A 870 -9.74 15.17 -3.65
C ASP A 870 -9.70 15.71 -5.09
N GLN A 871 -8.57 16.27 -5.54
CA GLN A 871 -8.41 16.75 -6.92
C GLN A 871 -8.73 15.65 -7.94
N GLU A 872 -8.19 14.45 -7.73
CA GLU A 872 -8.44 13.27 -8.56
C GLU A 872 -9.95 12.96 -8.66
N LYS A 873 -10.62 12.70 -7.51
CA LYS A 873 -12.08 12.45 -7.46
C LYS A 873 -12.92 13.55 -8.15
N SER A 874 -12.43 14.80 -8.12
CA SER A 874 -13.16 16.00 -8.51
C SER A 874 -12.82 16.51 -9.92
N GLY A 875 -11.75 16.00 -10.56
CA GLY A 875 -11.32 16.35 -11.91
C GLY A 875 -11.01 17.82 -12.18
N PHE A 876 -10.65 18.63 -11.18
CA PHE A 876 -10.33 20.04 -11.41
C PHE A 876 -8.88 20.21 -11.92
N GLU A 877 -8.69 20.99 -12.99
CA GLU A 877 -7.34 21.37 -13.44
C GLU A 877 -6.68 22.27 -12.37
N PHE A 878 -5.40 22.02 -12.08
CA PHE A 878 -4.56 22.83 -11.21
C PHE A 878 -3.15 22.88 -11.84
N ASP A 879 -2.63 24.07 -12.10
CA ASP A 879 -1.41 24.29 -12.88
C ASP A 879 -0.47 25.33 -12.23
N GLU A 880 0.65 25.63 -12.88
CA GLU A 880 1.60 26.62 -12.36
C GLU A 880 1.00 28.03 -12.30
N ASN A 881 0.05 28.38 -13.17
CA ASN A 881 -0.56 29.71 -13.19
C ASN A 881 -1.48 29.89 -11.98
N ILE A 882 -2.33 28.91 -11.69
CA ILE A 882 -3.15 28.84 -10.49
C ILE A 882 -2.26 28.82 -9.24
N TRP A 883 -1.18 28.03 -9.25
CA TRP A 883 -0.25 27.95 -8.12
C TRP A 883 0.48 29.27 -7.86
N CYS A 884 0.97 29.96 -8.90
CA CYS A 884 1.56 31.30 -8.80
C CYS A 884 0.56 32.33 -8.26
N ARG A 885 -0.66 32.34 -8.78
CA ARG A 885 -1.73 33.22 -8.29
C ARG A 885 -2.03 32.99 -6.80
N ILE A 886 -2.05 31.74 -6.32
CA ILE A 886 -2.21 31.41 -4.90
C ILE A 886 -1.00 31.85 -4.06
N LYS A 887 0.23 31.69 -4.56
CA LYS A 887 1.45 32.18 -3.89
C LYS A 887 1.45 33.71 -3.74
N GLU A 888 0.90 34.43 -4.71
CA GLU A 888 0.77 35.89 -4.68
C GLU A 888 -0.38 36.36 -3.78
N GLU A 889 -1.61 35.91 -4.03
CA GLU A 889 -2.83 36.40 -3.37
C GLU A 889 -2.99 35.88 -1.94
N GLN A 890 -2.67 34.62 -1.67
CA GLN A 890 -2.90 33.99 -0.36
C GLN A 890 -1.64 33.82 0.48
N CYS A 891 -0.46 33.67 -0.15
CA CYS A 891 0.80 33.41 0.57
C CYS A 891 1.68 34.65 0.80
N GLY A 892 1.12 35.85 0.67
CA GLY A 892 1.82 37.12 0.93
C GLY A 892 2.97 37.41 -0.03
N GLY A 893 2.90 36.94 -1.28
CA GLY A 893 3.90 37.20 -2.32
C GLY A 893 5.24 36.45 -2.16
N LYS A 894 5.33 35.47 -1.26
CA LYS A 894 6.58 34.72 -0.98
C LYS A 894 6.89 33.65 -2.05
N LEU A 895 7.09 34.08 -3.30
CA LEU A 895 7.29 33.20 -4.47
C LEU A 895 8.42 32.15 -4.33
N PHE A 896 9.43 32.39 -3.49
CA PHE A 896 10.52 31.47 -3.20
C PHE A 896 10.83 31.42 -1.71
N LEU A 897 11.12 30.22 -1.20
CA LEU A 897 11.50 29.96 0.19
C LEU A 897 12.77 29.08 0.22
N LYS A 898 13.66 29.31 1.17
CA LYS A 898 14.83 28.42 1.37
C LYS A 898 14.36 27.08 1.96
N ALA A 899 14.94 25.96 1.54
CA ALA A 899 14.69 24.68 2.18
C ALA A 899 15.02 24.71 3.71
N PRO A 900 14.22 24.07 4.57
CA PRO A 900 14.48 23.90 6.01
C PRO A 900 15.84 23.28 6.34
N ALA A 901 16.43 23.63 7.49
CA ALA A 901 17.78 23.18 7.85
C ALA A 901 17.87 21.65 8.03
N TYR A 902 16.88 20.97 8.63
CA TYR A 902 16.85 19.51 8.74
C TYR A 902 16.92 18.74 7.41
N LYS A 903 16.55 19.36 6.28
CA LYS A 903 16.70 18.78 4.92
C LYS A 903 18.11 18.90 4.36
N THR A 904 18.98 19.63 5.06
CA THR A 904 20.41 19.73 4.78
C THR A 904 21.20 19.01 5.87
N ASP A 905 22.39 18.55 5.53
CA ASP A 905 23.33 17.94 6.48
C ASP A 905 24.34 18.99 7.00
N ASP A 906 23.90 20.24 7.09
CA ASP A 906 24.63 21.35 7.69
C ASP A 906 24.29 21.45 9.19
N PHE A 907 25.07 20.74 10.00
CA PHE A 907 24.93 20.73 11.45
C PHE A 907 25.18 22.10 12.10
N THR A 908 25.78 23.07 11.41
CA THR A 908 25.96 24.44 11.92
C THR A 908 24.67 25.26 11.79
N ALA A 909 23.91 25.05 10.71
CA ALA A 909 22.56 25.59 10.56
C ALA A 909 21.58 24.95 11.57
N LEU A 910 21.70 23.65 11.86
CA LEU A 910 20.89 22.99 12.89
C LEU A 910 21.14 23.56 14.28
N ALA A 911 22.41 23.73 14.66
CA ALA A 911 22.80 24.24 15.98
C ALA A 911 22.45 25.73 16.24
N THR A 912 22.02 26.46 15.21
CA THR A 912 21.61 27.87 15.29
C THR A 912 20.11 28.08 15.08
N SER A 913 19.35 27.01 14.81
CA SER A 913 17.90 27.08 14.58
C SER A 913 17.09 26.96 15.88
N ASN A 914 15.97 27.68 15.94
CA ASN A 914 14.98 27.56 17.02
C ASN A 914 13.86 26.55 16.70
N HIS A 915 13.81 25.97 15.50
CA HIS A 915 12.73 25.10 15.06
C HIS A 915 12.84 23.69 15.67
N ILE A 916 11.72 23.10 16.11
CA ILE A 916 11.72 21.84 16.86
C ILE A 916 12.33 20.66 16.08
N ILE A 917 12.08 20.56 14.77
CA ILE A 917 12.63 19.45 13.97
C ILE A 917 14.17 19.53 13.88
N ASP A 918 14.76 20.72 13.82
CA ASP A 918 16.23 20.86 13.77
C ASP A 918 16.85 20.51 15.12
N TYR A 919 16.23 20.98 16.21
CA TYR A 919 16.60 20.66 17.58
C TYR A 919 16.59 19.15 17.84
N LEU A 920 15.54 18.45 17.39
CA LEU A 920 15.44 16.99 17.50
C LEU A 920 16.40 16.24 16.55
N LYS A 921 16.62 16.70 15.31
CA LYS A 921 17.64 16.10 14.40
C LYS A 921 19.03 16.20 15.01
N LEU A 922 19.39 17.36 15.57
CA LEU A 922 20.67 17.57 16.23
C LEU A 922 20.84 16.70 17.49
N ALA A 923 19.79 16.59 18.32
CA ALA A 923 19.80 15.71 19.49
C ALA A 923 19.97 14.23 19.08
N ILE A 924 19.20 13.75 18.10
CA ILE A 924 19.30 12.38 17.57
C ILE A 924 20.71 12.12 17.02
N HIS A 925 21.25 13.02 16.20
CA HIS A 925 22.60 12.88 15.63
C HIS A 925 23.68 12.73 16.71
N GLN A 926 23.68 13.62 17.72
CA GLN A 926 24.64 13.57 18.83
C GLN A 926 24.54 12.24 19.59
N ARG A 927 23.32 11.81 19.92
CA ARG A 927 23.07 10.56 20.67
C ARG A 927 23.40 9.30 19.87
N ILE A 928 23.15 9.29 18.58
CA ILE A 928 23.53 8.19 17.69
C ILE A 928 25.05 8.12 17.57
N HIS A 929 25.75 9.24 17.38
CA HIS A 929 27.21 9.26 17.33
C HIS A 929 27.84 8.78 18.66
N ASP A 930 27.29 9.23 19.80
CA ASP A 930 27.71 8.75 21.12
C ASP A 930 27.45 7.24 21.31
N GLY A 931 26.27 6.75 20.91
CA GLY A 931 25.91 5.32 20.99
C GLY A 931 26.72 4.43 20.05
N ILE A 932 27.05 4.88 18.85
CA ILE A 932 27.95 4.19 17.90
C ILE A 932 29.36 4.11 18.50
N ARG A 933 29.87 5.18 19.13
CA ARG A 933 31.16 5.18 19.82
C ARG A 933 31.15 4.20 20.99
N GLU A 934 30.12 4.23 21.83
CA GLU A 934 29.99 3.32 22.97
C GLU A 934 29.92 1.85 22.55
N PHE A 935 29.12 1.53 21.52
CA PHE A 935 29.03 0.18 20.95
C PHE A 935 30.34 -0.24 20.26
N SER A 936 31.04 0.69 19.61
CA SER A 936 32.34 0.40 18.98
C SER A 936 33.47 0.19 19.97
N ASN A 937 33.40 0.75 21.19
CA ASN A 937 34.34 0.41 22.26
C ASN A 937 33.97 -0.95 22.88
N TYR A 938 32.69 -1.19 23.13
CA TYR A 938 32.21 -2.46 23.71
C TYR A 938 32.67 -3.70 22.91
N ARG A 939 32.61 -3.63 21.56
CA ARG A 939 33.07 -4.71 20.67
C ARG A 939 34.59 -4.88 20.58
N THR A 940 35.39 -3.85 20.88
CA THR A 940 36.87 -3.95 20.88
C THR A 940 37.39 -4.49 22.20
N ASP A 941 36.80 -4.02 23.31
CA ASP A 941 37.23 -4.35 24.66
C ASP A 941 36.86 -5.81 25.03
N SER A 942 35.88 -6.40 24.33
CA SER A 942 35.44 -7.79 24.50
C SER A 942 36.42 -8.86 23.96
N GLY A 943 37.54 -8.47 23.34
CA GLY A 943 38.64 -9.38 23.01
C GLY A 943 38.36 -10.38 21.89
N ILE A 944 38.28 -9.90 20.65
CA ILE A 944 38.09 -10.74 19.45
C ILE A 944 39.28 -11.70 19.27
N GLY A 945 39.11 -12.96 19.67
CA GLY A 945 40.10 -14.02 19.54
C GLY A 945 39.91 -14.84 18.27
N TYR A 946 41.01 -15.25 17.62
CA TYR A 946 40.97 -16.18 16.49
C TYR A 946 40.22 -17.46 16.83
N ASP A 947 39.22 -17.81 16.02
CA ASP A 947 38.31 -18.91 16.29
C ASP A 947 39.00 -20.28 16.07
N LYS A 948 39.44 -20.88 17.19
CA LYS A 948 40.24 -22.11 17.23
C LYS A 948 39.59 -23.35 16.58
N PRO A 949 38.25 -23.56 16.60
CA PRO A 949 37.61 -24.67 15.91
C PRO A 949 37.82 -24.63 14.39
N THR A 950 37.71 -23.46 13.77
CA THR A 950 37.91 -23.29 12.32
C THR A 950 39.35 -23.62 11.91
N LEU A 951 40.31 -23.29 12.79
CA LEU A 951 41.71 -23.70 12.65
C LEU A 951 41.95 -25.20 12.92
N SER A 952 41.03 -25.93 13.55
CA SER A 952 41.18 -27.39 13.74
C SER A 952 40.95 -28.17 12.44
N ALA A 953 40.08 -27.69 11.55
CA ALA A 953 39.94 -28.25 10.20
C ALA A 953 41.23 -28.06 9.40
N ILE A 954 41.81 -26.85 9.43
CA ILE A 954 43.12 -26.56 8.81
C ILE A 954 44.23 -27.40 9.47
N GLY A 955 44.23 -27.55 10.80
CA GLY A 955 45.17 -28.41 11.52
C GLY A 955 45.07 -29.88 11.13
N THR A 956 43.86 -30.40 10.88
CA THR A 956 43.63 -31.77 10.40
C THR A 956 44.05 -31.95 8.93
N ILE A 957 43.80 -30.96 8.08
CA ILE A 957 44.25 -30.93 6.68
C ILE A 957 45.79 -30.82 6.59
N LEU A 958 46.43 -30.05 7.48
CA LEU A 958 47.88 -29.94 7.57
C LEU A 958 48.51 -31.23 8.13
N ARG A 959 47.92 -31.85 9.16
CA ARG A 959 48.36 -33.16 9.66
C ARG A 959 48.25 -34.24 8.57
N THR A 960 47.16 -34.29 7.82
CA THR A 960 47.03 -35.24 6.68
C THR A 960 47.95 -34.91 5.49
N LYS A 961 48.46 -33.68 5.39
CA LYS A 961 49.56 -33.31 4.46
C LYS A 961 50.96 -33.56 4.99
N GLN A 962 51.17 -33.67 6.31
CA GLN A 962 52.43 -34.11 6.93
C GLN A 962 52.53 -35.65 7.06
N ILE A 963 51.47 -36.38 6.73
CA ILE A 963 51.38 -37.85 6.74
C ILE A 963 51.35 -38.40 5.28
N ARG A 964 51.80 -37.61 4.31
CA ARG A 964 51.96 -37.97 2.89
C ARG A 964 53.36 -37.63 2.40
#